data_AF-A0A0J9TB89-F1
#
_entry.id   AF-A0A0J9TB89-F1
#
_cell.length_a   1.000
_cell.length_b   1.000
_cell.length_c   1.000
_cell.angle_alpha   90.00
_cell.angle_beta   90.00
_cell.angle_gamma   90.00
#
_symmetry.space_group_name_H-M   'P 1'
#
loop_
_entity.id
_entity.type
_entity.pdbx_description
1 polymer ?
#
loop_
_entity_poly.entity_id
_entity_poly.type
_entity_poly.pdbx_seq_one_letter_code
_entity_poly.pdbx_strand_id
1 'polypeptide(L)'
;MDDDILDKILGLLNNDNSSIRKSEVHLPHDLFDNEKDQQDEHNICNTNNGPLKISTKYKCSAVQLFNRTERIIKNFDNLCQKHNGHINFRDYFIYWLYRKIIEDNYDAYNIYWLLNNVKGLMEKYNLSNEKKCKLNENFSTILDINLLKNKTTLYYFLEYYDKIKEALDSGSTNKDLYCQYIEEIFGLYQKIQQEYRSKLIQAYIPEIPKFRKKFNKKEITFLKNSCSDDLKNPIFNLEKIMEITLNEEDAKLNVQATNEILENDFIVNYDIFYNLNKYQEIENLSKKDEPTISSDTTFCNKMIMPSKEHDQKIKDVCKNFIKFFLLLHSKEHNHVSPGKIHFDYLNYWLNHELKKDSKSVTSFIEFLDERFDTNFEEYNDYINFKNKTYNMNDDIYEKMRILYNLYDNYNKIIQTPKGTNECSKHSKVCAEEYEKGIKKYLNTKSYKYYNALETFRNIYNSIQKDKEYCINEELSKLPELTKIREKEKKEVDNKASTTCKSILTRALKMPYNGENLYDDILNKFSAHVKYEKLNGTNIDVSSCVKYCKKLISLKVNNEDVQTLCAKMVNNLKTLHTMSDVGKTPNDRCSFLTHWTRYHVMNLFSKHPSSNQDKYLLKELNDAIFNVNEDITERNNRCQYYLYGNWDDWKEEKDLHDYFENYDKINEYADNPHGDNPDKYCKYLSHINDLYKKYIADCCMCFIRPKPGCEEKCPKYFKCEKKYYPYDLISKLNCPNTKPSDSVKEIFKSVTLDHTVLVRSQIESLNSCYFCWIQHI
;
A
#
# COMPACT_ATOMS: atom_id res chain seq x y z
N MET A 1 16.05 20.36 0.55
CA MET A 1 15.87 21.36 -0.52
C MET A 1 15.64 22.68 0.18
N ASP A 2 16.16 23.78 -0.34
CA ASP A 2 15.84 25.09 0.22
C ASP A 2 14.41 25.42 -0.20
N ASP A 3 13.47 25.43 0.73
CA ASP A 3 12.03 25.64 0.45
C ASP A 3 11.82 26.98 -0.32
N ASP A 4 12.76 27.92 -0.17
CA ASP A 4 12.82 29.23 -0.84
C ASP A 4 13.02 29.16 -2.37
N ILE A 5 13.73 28.16 -2.92
CA ILE A 5 13.98 28.05 -4.37
C ILE A 5 12.75 27.53 -5.11
N LEU A 6 12.02 26.57 -4.53
CA LEU A 6 10.79 26.05 -5.11
C LEU A 6 9.71 27.13 -5.18
N ASP A 7 9.52 27.87 -4.10
CA ASP A 7 8.52 28.95 -4.05
C ASP A 7 8.85 30.09 -5.03
N LYS A 8 10.13 30.42 -5.19
CA LYS A 8 10.59 31.37 -6.22
C LYS A 8 10.28 30.89 -7.64
N ILE A 9 10.52 29.62 -7.95
CA ILE A 9 10.25 29.06 -9.28
C ILE A 9 8.77 28.95 -9.56
N LEU A 10 7.97 28.51 -8.58
CA LEU A 10 6.51 28.52 -8.70
C LEU A 10 5.99 29.96 -8.91
N GLY A 11 6.56 30.94 -8.23
CA GLY A 11 6.27 32.36 -8.45
C GLY A 11 6.59 32.85 -9.86
N LEU A 12 7.73 32.42 -10.43
CA LEU A 12 8.13 32.78 -11.80
C LEU A 12 7.26 32.12 -12.87
N LEU A 13 6.98 30.82 -12.72
CA LEU A 13 6.09 30.06 -13.60
C LEU A 13 4.65 30.62 -13.61
N ASN A 14 4.27 31.39 -12.58
CA ASN A 14 2.97 32.06 -12.46
C ASN A 14 2.96 33.51 -13.00
N ASN A 15 4.11 34.17 -13.14
CA ASN A 15 4.20 35.60 -13.48
C ASN A 15 4.59 35.90 -14.94
N ASP A 16 4.96 34.89 -15.76
CA ASP A 16 5.32 35.10 -17.16
C ASP A 16 4.10 35.49 -18.02
N ASN A 17 4.00 36.80 -18.24
CA ASN A 17 2.90 37.53 -18.86
C ASN A 17 2.98 37.52 -20.39
N SER A 18 3.00 36.34 -21.02
CA SER A 18 2.85 36.22 -22.48
C SER A 18 1.69 35.28 -22.80
N SER A 19 0.59 35.83 -23.35
CA SER A 19 -0.49 35.22 -24.15
C SER A 19 -1.05 33.80 -23.88
N ILE A 20 -0.54 33.04 -22.91
CA ILE A 20 -0.96 31.70 -22.51
C ILE A 20 -1.93 31.89 -21.34
N ARG A 21 -3.01 32.62 -21.59
CA ARG A 21 -4.12 32.69 -20.64
C ARG A 21 -4.83 31.34 -20.63
N LYS A 22 -4.81 30.68 -19.48
CA LYS A 22 -5.76 29.63 -19.02
C LYS A 22 -5.66 28.23 -19.67
N SER A 23 -4.46 27.68 -19.86
CA SER A 23 -4.32 26.25 -20.20
C SER A 23 -3.41 25.50 -19.19
N GLU A 24 -4.06 24.58 -18.48
CA GLU A 24 -3.55 23.28 -17.97
C GLU A 24 -2.61 23.17 -16.76
N VAL A 25 -2.10 24.24 -16.13
CA VAL A 25 -1.20 24.06 -14.95
C VAL A 25 -1.48 24.99 -13.77
N HIS A 26 -2.75 25.33 -13.52
CA HIS A 26 -3.19 25.44 -12.13
C HIS A 26 -3.61 24.04 -11.74
N LEU A 27 -2.84 23.37 -10.89
CA LEU A 27 -3.31 22.13 -10.27
C LEU A 27 -4.73 22.39 -9.75
N PRO A 28 -5.65 21.40 -9.78
CA PRO A 28 -6.98 21.50 -9.16
C PRO A 28 -6.98 21.86 -7.66
N HIS A 29 -5.83 22.18 -7.08
CA HIS A 29 -5.65 22.61 -5.71
C HIS A 29 -6.51 23.80 -5.38
N ASP A 30 -6.66 24.78 -6.27
CA ASP A 30 -7.57 25.89 -6.04
C ASP A 30 -9.03 25.41 -5.96
N LEU A 31 -9.41 24.37 -6.71
CA LEU A 31 -10.74 23.78 -6.61
C LEU A 31 -10.94 23.06 -5.27
N PHE A 32 -9.93 22.33 -4.81
CA PHE A 32 -9.94 21.67 -3.50
C PHE A 32 -9.89 22.69 -2.33
N ASP A 33 -9.15 23.78 -2.52
CA ASP A 33 -9.00 24.90 -1.58
C ASP A 33 -10.25 25.80 -1.52
N ASN A 34 -11.12 25.76 -2.54
CA ASN A 34 -12.38 26.50 -2.59
C ASN A 34 -13.62 25.69 -2.20
N GLU A 35 -13.51 24.39 -1.93
CA GLU A 35 -14.60 23.61 -1.31
C GLU A 35 -14.83 24.13 0.12
N LYS A 36 -15.79 25.07 0.25
CA LYS A 36 -16.07 25.85 1.46
C LYS A 36 -16.73 25.03 2.56
N ASP A 37 -16.46 25.48 3.78
CA ASP A 37 -16.93 24.92 5.04
C ASP A 37 -18.44 25.18 5.22
N GLN A 38 -19.22 24.15 5.58
CA GLN A 38 -20.54 24.39 6.14
C GLN A 38 -20.38 25.00 7.53
N GLN A 39 -21.36 25.81 7.93
CA GLN A 39 -21.47 26.57 9.20
C GLN A 39 -21.22 25.75 10.49
N ASP A 40 -21.15 24.41 10.41
CA ASP A 40 -20.96 23.50 11.53
C ASP A 40 -19.49 23.28 11.94
N GLU A 41 -18.50 23.72 11.16
CA GLU A 41 -17.08 23.44 11.46
C GLU A 41 -16.53 24.17 12.70
N HIS A 42 -17.08 25.33 13.06
CA HIS A 42 -16.71 26.03 14.30
C HIS A 42 -17.10 25.25 15.57
N ASN A 43 -17.97 24.24 15.47
CA ASN A 43 -18.41 23.41 16.60
C ASN A 43 -17.84 21.98 16.62
N ILE A 44 -17.12 21.53 15.58
CA ILE A 44 -16.61 20.14 15.49
C ILE A 44 -15.59 19.82 16.60
N CYS A 45 -14.85 20.82 17.06
CA CYS A 45 -13.87 20.68 18.14
C CYS A 45 -14.37 21.18 19.51
N ASN A 46 -15.63 21.64 19.61
CA ASN A 46 -16.20 22.09 20.89
C ASN A 46 -16.63 20.88 21.75
N THR A 47 -15.98 20.73 22.90
CA THR A 47 -16.01 19.56 23.79
C THR A 47 -17.32 19.30 24.54
N ASN A 48 -18.43 20.01 24.24
CA ASN A 48 -19.57 20.06 25.16
C ASN A 48 -20.87 19.38 24.69
N ASN A 49 -21.01 18.83 23.48
CA ASN A 49 -22.25 18.14 23.08
C ASN A 49 -22.04 16.95 22.12
N GLY A 50 -22.27 15.72 22.58
CA GLY A 50 -22.57 14.55 21.73
C GLY A 50 -21.43 13.55 21.45
N PRO A 51 -21.76 12.31 21.05
CA PRO A 51 -20.98 11.11 21.36
C PRO A 51 -19.87 10.83 20.34
N LEU A 52 -18.82 11.64 20.28
CA LEU A 52 -17.58 11.31 19.56
C LEU A 52 -16.35 11.86 20.31
N LYS A 53 -15.70 10.99 21.08
CA LYS A 53 -14.43 11.21 21.82
C LYS A 53 -13.19 11.50 20.93
N ILE A 54 -13.34 11.83 19.65
CA ILE A 54 -12.23 11.90 18.69
C ILE A 54 -11.30 13.11 18.94
N SER A 55 -11.83 14.25 19.37
CA SER A 55 -11.06 15.51 19.49
C SER A 55 -9.98 15.50 20.59
N THR A 56 -10.07 14.61 21.58
CA THR A 56 -9.02 14.46 22.60
C THR A 56 -7.79 13.70 22.11
N LYS A 57 -7.90 12.96 20.99
CA LYS A 57 -6.87 12.04 20.50
C LYS A 57 -6.04 12.60 19.34
N TYR A 58 -6.55 13.56 18.56
CA TYR A 58 -5.92 14.08 17.33
C TYR A 58 -6.01 15.61 17.26
N LYS A 59 -5.07 16.25 16.55
CA LYS A 59 -5.04 17.71 16.36
C LYS A 59 -6.31 18.17 15.63
N CYS A 60 -6.98 19.21 16.12
CA CYS A 60 -8.24 19.70 15.54
C CYS A 60 -8.08 20.07 14.05
N SER A 61 -6.96 20.67 13.65
CA SER A 61 -6.69 20.98 12.24
C SER A 61 -6.58 19.72 11.36
N ALA A 62 -6.06 18.61 11.90
CA ALA A 62 -6.03 17.34 11.18
C ALA A 62 -7.45 16.79 10.96
N VAL A 63 -8.33 16.93 11.96
CA VAL A 63 -9.75 16.56 11.86
C VAL A 63 -10.49 17.42 10.85
N GLN A 64 -10.22 18.74 10.83
CA GLN A 64 -10.76 19.66 9.83
C GLN A 64 -10.28 19.29 8.43
N LEU A 65 -8.98 19.03 8.25
CA LEU A 65 -8.42 18.58 6.97
C LEU A 65 -9.03 17.24 6.52
N PHE A 66 -9.25 16.30 7.44
CA PHE A 66 -9.96 15.05 7.15
C PHE A 66 -11.38 15.30 6.64
N ASN A 67 -12.16 16.13 7.34
CA ASN A 67 -13.55 16.45 6.96
C ASN A 67 -13.60 17.15 5.60
N ARG A 68 -12.68 18.08 5.36
CA ARG A 68 -12.51 18.73 4.05
C ARG A 68 -12.20 17.71 2.96
N THR A 69 -11.28 16.79 3.23
CA THR A 69 -10.92 15.71 2.32
C THR A 69 -12.11 14.79 2.03
N GLU A 70 -12.93 14.50 3.04
CA GLU A 70 -14.17 13.74 2.88
C GLU A 70 -15.16 14.46 1.96
N ARG A 71 -15.33 15.78 2.12
CA ARG A 71 -16.17 16.60 1.22
C ARG A 71 -15.67 16.56 -0.22
N ILE A 72 -14.36 16.76 -0.41
CA ILE A 72 -13.73 16.69 -1.73
C ILE A 72 -13.96 15.32 -2.35
N ILE A 73 -13.75 14.23 -1.61
CA ILE A 73 -14.00 12.86 -2.08
C ILE A 73 -15.47 12.69 -2.46
N LYS A 74 -16.42 13.15 -1.65
CA LYS A 74 -17.86 13.07 -1.96
C LYS A 74 -18.23 13.84 -3.25
N ASN A 75 -17.61 14.99 -3.49
CA ASN A 75 -17.84 15.83 -4.67
C ASN A 75 -16.86 15.57 -5.84
N PHE A 76 -15.99 14.57 -5.71
CA PHE A 76 -14.80 14.41 -6.56
C PHE A 76 -15.10 14.31 -8.05
N ASP A 77 -16.21 13.65 -8.37
CA ASP A 77 -16.69 13.43 -9.74
C ASP A 77 -17.06 14.73 -10.45
N ASN A 78 -17.77 15.61 -9.73
CA ASN A 78 -18.19 16.90 -10.25
C ASN A 78 -16.98 17.81 -10.43
N LEU A 79 -16.05 17.78 -9.47
CA LEU A 79 -14.80 18.52 -9.53
C LEU A 79 -13.94 18.07 -10.73
N CYS A 80 -13.86 16.76 -10.95
CA CYS A 80 -13.15 16.17 -12.08
C CYS A 80 -13.78 16.53 -13.44
N GLN A 81 -15.11 16.52 -13.53
CA GLN A 81 -15.84 16.91 -14.75
C GLN A 81 -15.64 18.38 -15.12
N LYS A 82 -15.60 19.28 -14.13
CA LYS A 82 -15.28 20.71 -14.35
C LYS A 82 -13.88 20.91 -14.95
N HIS A 83 -13.01 19.91 -14.86
CA HIS A 83 -11.64 19.92 -15.37
C HIS A 83 -11.44 18.99 -16.59
N ASN A 84 -12.51 18.75 -17.36
CA ASN A 84 -12.49 17.94 -18.60
C ASN A 84 -11.95 16.51 -18.45
N GLY A 85 -11.99 15.90 -17.26
CA GLY A 85 -11.58 14.51 -17.07
C GLY A 85 -10.08 14.26 -17.33
N HIS A 86 -9.23 15.27 -17.09
CA HIS A 86 -7.78 15.16 -17.24
C HIS A 86 -7.21 13.92 -16.53
N ILE A 87 -6.37 13.15 -17.23
CA ILE A 87 -5.88 11.82 -16.82
C ILE A 87 -5.19 11.83 -15.45
N ASN A 88 -4.63 12.99 -15.05
CA ASN A 88 -3.87 13.17 -13.81
C ASN A 88 -4.70 13.76 -12.64
N PHE A 89 -6.00 14.02 -12.82
CA PHE A 89 -6.85 14.64 -11.78
C PHE A 89 -6.82 13.90 -10.43
N ARG A 90 -6.74 12.57 -10.50
CA ARG A 90 -6.60 11.68 -9.35
C ARG A 90 -5.26 11.79 -8.62
N ASP A 91 -4.17 12.11 -9.33
CA ASP A 91 -2.85 12.31 -8.74
C ASP A 91 -2.85 13.68 -8.04
N TYR A 92 -3.42 14.70 -8.66
CA TYR A 92 -3.50 16.06 -8.11
C TYR A 92 -4.13 16.13 -6.71
N PHE A 93 -5.15 15.32 -6.44
CA PHE A 93 -5.76 15.21 -5.11
C PHE A 93 -4.83 14.63 -4.05
N ILE A 94 -4.05 13.60 -4.40
CA ILE A 94 -3.11 12.96 -3.47
C ILE A 94 -2.03 13.96 -3.06
N TYR A 95 -1.40 14.62 -4.04
CA TYR A 95 -0.33 15.58 -3.75
C TYR A 95 -0.84 16.90 -3.17
N TRP A 96 -2.10 17.25 -3.41
CA TRP A 96 -2.78 18.32 -2.66
C TRP A 96 -2.84 17.98 -1.17
N LEU A 97 -3.32 16.79 -0.82
CA LEU A 97 -3.42 16.36 0.57
C LEU A 97 -2.03 16.29 1.22
N TYR A 98 -1.04 15.73 0.52
CA TYR A 98 0.34 15.68 1.02
C TYR A 98 0.90 17.08 1.25
N ARG A 99 0.63 18.02 0.34
CA ARG A 99 1.01 19.42 0.50
C ARG A 99 0.35 20.06 1.72
N LYS A 100 -0.96 19.89 1.94
CA LYS A 100 -1.64 20.39 3.15
C LYS A 100 -1.06 19.78 4.44
N ILE A 101 -0.71 18.49 4.39
CA ILE A 101 -0.06 17.83 5.51
C ILE A 101 1.31 18.45 5.85
N ILE A 102 2.08 18.77 4.81
CA ILE A 102 3.39 19.42 4.94
C ILE A 102 3.24 20.84 5.47
N GLU A 103 2.30 21.62 4.92
CA GLU A 103 2.03 23.02 5.31
C GLU A 103 1.62 23.14 6.79
N ASP A 104 0.75 22.25 7.27
CA ASP A 104 0.25 22.26 8.65
C ASP A 104 1.19 21.60 9.67
N ASN A 105 2.33 21.05 9.19
CA ASN A 105 3.37 20.41 9.99
C ASN A 105 2.82 19.35 10.97
N TYR A 106 2.00 18.42 10.48
CA TYR A 106 1.44 17.35 11.31
C TYR A 106 2.52 16.38 11.79
N ASP A 107 2.40 15.90 13.03
CA ASP A 107 3.23 14.80 13.52
C ASP A 107 2.85 13.46 12.87
N ALA A 108 3.75 12.48 12.95
CA ALA A 108 3.57 11.16 12.34
C ALA A 108 2.26 10.46 12.75
N TYR A 109 1.75 10.75 13.95
CA TYR A 109 0.53 10.15 14.47
C TYR A 109 -0.73 10.76 13.82
N ASN A 110 -0.78 12.08 13.69
CA ASN A 110 -1.84 12.77 12.97
C ASN A 110 -1.80 12.43 11.47
N ILE A 111 -0.61 12.34 10.86
CA ILE A 111 -0.42 11.91 9.47
C ILE A 111 -0.97 10.50 9.27
N TYR A 112 -0.58 9.55 10.13
CA TYR A 112 -1.05 8.17 10.05
C TYR A 112 -2.56 8.08 10.11
N TRP A 113 -3.18 8.74 11.09
CA TRP A 113 -4.62 8.73 11.25
C TRP A 113 -5.32 9.36 10.03
N LEU A 114 -4.91 10.55 9.62
CA LEU A 114 -5.49 11.28 8.50
C LEU A 114 -5.39 10.45 7.21
N LEU A 115 -4.18 10.03 6.84
CA LEU A 115 -3.96 9.29 5.59
C LEU A 115 -4.71 7.96 5.58
N ASN A 116 -4.73 7.18 6.67
CA ASN A 116 -5.46 5.91 6.66
C ASN A 116 -6.98 6.08 6.59
N ASN A 117 -7.53 7.09 7.26
CA ASN A 117 -8.97 7.36 7.15
C ASN A 117 -9.33 7.88 5.75
N VAL A 118 -8.50 8.75 5.16
CA VAL A 118 -8.65 9.20 3.77
C VAL A 118 -8.55 8.01 2.83
N LYS A 119 -7.58 7.12 3.00
CA LYS A 119 -7.45 5.89 2.21
C LYS A 119 -8.74 5.08 2.25
N GLY A 120 -9.31 4.88 3.44
CA GLY A 120 -10.59 4.20 3.61
C GLY A 120 -11.75 4.90 2.87
N LEU A 121 -11.78 6.23 2.82
CA LEU A 121 -12.77 7.00 2.04
C LEU A 121 -12.55 6.88 0.53
N MET A 122 -11.30 6.97 0.07
CA MET A 122 -10.94 6.82 -1.34
C MET A 122 -11.34 5.43 -1.85
N GLU A 123 -11.03 4.40 -1.06
CA GLU A 123 -11.44 3.03 -1.35
C GLU A 123 -12.97 2.90 -1.42
N LYS A 124 -13.73 3.51 -0.50
CA LYS A 124 -15.20 3.51 -0.54
C LYS A 124 -15.75 4.24 -1.77
N TYR A 125 -15.17 5.38 -2.12
CA TYR A 125 -15.59 6.18 -3.27
C TYR A 125 -15.39 5.42 -4.58
N ASN A 126 -14.24 4.79 -4.76
CA ASN A 126 -13.90 4.01 -5.96
C ASN A 126 -14.80 2.78 -6.18
N LEU A 127 -15.50 2.30 -5.15
CA LEU A 127 -16.44 1.17 -5.25
C LEU A 127 -17.82 1.56 -5.80
N SER A 128 -18.10 2.85 -6.04
CA SER A 128 -19.39 3.31 -6.55
C SER A 128 -19.45 3.24 -8.08
N ASN A 129 -20.36 2.45 -8.64
CA ASN A 129 -20.47 2.15 -10.09
C ASN A 129 -20.90 3.32 -10.99
N GLU A 130 -21.33 4.44 -10.43
CA GLU A 130 -21.83 5.60 -11.19
C GLU A 130 -20.77 6.69 -11.40
N LYS A 131 -19.53 6.45 -10.99
CA LYS A 131 -18.49 7.50 -10.96
C LYS A 131 -17.71 7.59 -12.27
N LYS A 132 -17.66 8.79 -12.86
CA LYS A 132 -16.93 9.05 -14.12
C LYS A 132 -15.43 9.20 -13.90
N CYS A 133 -15.00 9.56 -12.69
CA CYS A 133 -13.60 9.71 -12.32
C CYS A 133 -13.25 8.82 -11.11
N LYS A 134 -12.17 8.03 -11.23
CA LYS A 134 -11.66 7.20 -10.13
C LYS A 134 -10.51 7.89 -9.41
N LEU A 135 -10.47 7.78 -8.09
CA LEU A 135 -9.32 8.14 -7.26
C LEU A 135 -8.18 7.15 -7.48
N ASN A 136 -6.93 7.59 -7.31
CA ASN A 136 -5.77 6.74 -7.56
C ASN A 136 -5.60 5.70 -6.44
N GLU A 137 -5.49 4.43 -6.83
CA GLU A 137 -5.35 3.28 -5.92
C GLU A 137 -3.94 3.17 -5.31
N ASN A 138 -2.94 3.83 -5.91
CA ASN A 138 -1.55 3.88 -5.43
C ASN A 138 -1.34 4.90 -4.29
N PHE A 139 -2.37 5.16 -3.48
CA PHE A 139 -2.28 6.05 -2.32
C PHE A 139 -1.47 5.39 -1.19
N SER A 140 -0.41 6.06 -0.76
CA SER A 140 0.58 5.52 0.19
C SER A 140 0.57 6.29 1.51
N THR A 141 0.45 5.57 2.61
CA THR A 141 0.60 6.14 3.96
C THR A 141 2.09 6.37 4.25
N ILE A 142 2.55 7.60 4.07
CA ILE A 142 3.94 8.03 4.31
C ILE A 142 3.98 8.85 5.60
N LEU A 143 4.68 8.35 6.61
CA LEU A 143 4.73 8.99 7.93
C LEU A 143 5.95 9.88 8.13
N ASP A 144 7.02 9.60 7.38
CA ASP A 144 8.22 10.44 7.38
C ASP A 144 7.94 11.69 6.55
N ILE A 145 7.91 12.84 7.23
CA ILE A 145 7.60 14.12 6.61
C ILE A 145 8.64 14.54 5.56
N ASN A 146 9.92 14.17 5.72
CA ASN A 146 10.94 14.46 4.71
C ASN A 146 10.76 13.58 3.49
N LEU A 147 10.42 12.30 3.70
CA LEU A 147 10.08 11.39 2.61
C LEU A 147 8.91 11.95 1.81
N LEU A 148 7.88 12.43 2.52
CA LEU A 148 6.70 13.06 1.93
C LEU A 148 7.04 14.34 1.16
N LYS A 149 7.88 15.23 1.75
CA LYS A 149 8.41 16.44 1.10
C LYS A 149 9.13 16.09 -0.19
N ASN A 150 10.14 15.22 -0.11
CA ASN A 150 10.93 14.77 -1.27
C ASN A 150 10.06 14.14 -2.37
N LYS A 151 9.05 13.34 -2.00
CA LYS A 151 8.10 12.72 -2.95
C LYS A 151 7.26 13.76 -3.66
N THR A 152 6.74 14.72 -2.90
CA THR A 152 5.93 15.82 -3.38
C THR A 152 6.74 16.75 -4.29
N THR A 153 7.98 17.05 -3.92
CA THR A 153 8.96 17.80 -4.72
C THR A 153 9.21 17.16 -6.08
N LEU A 154 9.51 15.85 -6.13
CA LEU A 154 9.73 15.13 -7.39
C LEU A 154 8.49 15.15 -8.29
N TYR A 155 7.31 14.98 -7.70
CA TYR A 155 6.06 15.02 -8.44
C TYR A 155 5.82 16.37 -9.12
N TYR A 156 5.91 17.47 -8.35
CA TYR A 156 5.70 18.80 -8.93
C TYR A 156 6.73 19.14 -10.01
N PHE A 157 8.00 18.79 -9.80
CA PHE A 157 9.01 18.99 -10.84
C PHE A 157 8.63 18.30 -12.15
N LEU A 158 8.15 17.05 -12.10
CA LEU A 158 7.74 16.31 -13.30
C LEU A 158 6.56 16.97 -14.02
N GLU A 159 5.62 17.55 -13.28
CA GLU A 159 4.48 18.27 -13.86
C GLU A 159 4.91 19.62 -14.48
N TYR A 160 5.83 20.35 -13.86
CA TYR A 160 6.28 21.67 -14.33
C TYR A 160 7.42 21.63 -15.36
N TYR A 161 8.10 20.50 -15.52
CA TYR A 161 9.31 20.41 -16.32
C TYR A 161 9.14 20.88 -17.76
N ASP A 162 8.01 20.59 -18.41
CA ASP A 162 7.83 20.94 -19.83
C ASP A 162 7.82 22.46 -20.03
N LYS A 163 7.28 23.22 -19.06
CA LYS A 163 7.35 24.69 -19.04
C LYS A 163 8.74 25.20 -18.76
N ILE A 164 9.45 24.58 -17.82
CA ILE A 164 10.84 24.92 -17.52
C ILE A 164 11.69 24.71 -18.78
N LYS A 165 11.47 23.62 -19.50
CA LYS A 165 12.12 23.33 -20.78
C LYS A 165 11.82 24.39 -21.83
N GLU A 166 10.56 24.77 -22.04
CA GLU A 166 10.18 25.84 -22.96
C GLU A 166 10.84 27.18 -22.61
N ALA A 167 10.91 27.50 -21.31
CA ALA A 167 11.59 28.70 -20.83
C ALA A 167 13.11 28.64 -21.07
N LEU A 168 13.74 27.48 -20.92
CA LEU A 168 15.16 27.29 -21.23
C LEU A 168 15.44 27.39 -22.73
N ASP A 169 14.59 26.78 -23.56
CA ASP A 169 14.73 26.77 -25.03
C ASP A 169 14.52 28.17 -25.64
N SER A 170 13.65 28.98 -25.02
CA SER A 170 13.41 30.39 -25.41
C SER A 170 14.44 31.38 -24.87
N GLY A 171 15.43 30.93 -24.09
CA GLY A 171 16.49 31.78 -23.56
C GLY A 171 16.04 32.70 -22.41
N SER A 172 15.22 32.18 -21.48
CA SER A 172 14.73 32.92 -20.31
C SER A 172 15.85 33.62 -19.53
N THR A 173 15.57 34.83 -19.05
CA THR A 173 16.46 35.58 -18.14
C THR A 173 16.64 34.90 -16.79
N ASN A 174 15.78 33.93 -16.44
CA ASN A 174 15.85 33.15 -15.20
C ASN A 174 16.53 31.78 -15.39
N LYS A 175 17.26 31.60 -16.49
CA LYS A 175 17.97 30.36 -16.82
C LYS A 175 18.75 29.77 -15.66
N ASP A 176 19.54 30.58 -14.95
CA ASP A 176 20.39 30.10 -13.86
C ASP A 176 19.57 29.50 -12.71
N LEU A 177 18.43 30.11 -12.38
CA LEU A 177 17.54 29.62 -11.34
C LEU A 177 16.85 28.30 -11.75
N TYR A 178 16.41 28.20 -13.00
CA TYR A 178 15.86 26.95 -13.54
C TYR A 178 16.90 25.83 -13.51
N CYS A 179 18.14 26.12 -13.91
CA CYS A 179 19.24 25.16 -13.90
C CYS A 179 19.61 24.74 -12.47
N GLN A 180 19.68 25.68 -11.52
CA GLN A 180 19.89 25.36 -10.10
C GLN A 180 18.82 24.40 -9.57
N TYR A 181 17.55 24.64 -9.90
CA TYR A 181 16.47 23.75 -9.47
C TYR A 181 16.51 22.37 -10.12
N ILE A 182 16.82 22.29 -11.41
CA ILE A 182 17.04 21.00 -12.08
C ILE A 182 18.18 20.23 -11.40
N GLU A 183 19.28 20.91 -11.06
CA GLU A 183 20.42 20.30 -10.35
C GLU A 183 20.01 19.75 -8.97
N GLU A 184 19.25 20.52 -8.18
CA GLU A 184 18.76 20.08 -6.88
C GLU A 184 17.85 18.85 -6.97
N ILE A 185 16.94 18.82 -7.96
CA ILE A 185 16.05 17.69 -8.17
C ILE A 185 16.81 16.44 -8.61
N PHE A 186 17.80 16.60 -9.51
CA PHE A 186 18.63 15.51 -9.96
C PHE A 186 19.52 14.97 -8.82
N GLY A 187 20.04 15.84 -7.96
CA GLY A 187 20.73 15.46 -6.72
C GLY A 187 19.82 14.69 -5.73
N LEU A 188 18.57 15.15 -5.56
CA LEU A 188 17.57 14.44 -4.75
C LEU A 188 17.28 13.04 -5.31
N TYR A 189 17.05 12.92 -6.62
CA TYR A 189 16.80 11.64 -7.28
C TYR A 189 18.00 10.69 -7.11
N GLN A 190 19.24 11.19 -7.24
CA GLN A 190 20.45 10.40 -6.99
C GLN A 190 20.52 9.90 -5.54
N LYS A 191 20.22 10.74 -4.55
CA LYS A 191 20.18 10.35 -3.13
C LYS A 191 19.16 9.23 -2.90
N ILE A 192 17.96 9.35 -3.47
CA ILE A 192 16.91 8.32 -3.38
C ILE A 192 17.38 6.99 -4.00
N GLN A 193 18.11 7.01 -5.11
CA GLN A 193 18.67 5.80 -5.74
C GLN A 193 19.85 5.20 -4.94
N GLN A 194 20.65 6.00 -4.26
CA GLN A 194 21.77 5.48 -3.43
C GLN A 194 21.28 4.78 -2.16
N GLU A 195 20.15 5.22 -1.61
CA GLU A 195 19.51 4.61 -0.45
C GLU A 195 18.80 3.28 -0.77
N TYR A 196 19.01 2.72 -1.98
CA TYR A 196 18.20 1.63 -2.55
C TYR A 196 18.24 0.29 -1.81
N ARG A 197 19.22 0.09 -0.93
CA ARG A 197 19.29 -1.10 -0.06
C ARG A 197 18.46 -0.98 1.22
N SER A 198 17.74 0.13 1.41
CA SER A 198 16.88 0.37 2.56
C SER A 198 15.40 0.33 2.17
N LYS A 199 14.50 0.02 3.12
CA LYS A 199 13.05 -0.11 2.94
C LYS A 199 12.33 1.16 2.37
N LEU A 200 13.06 2.24 2.09
CA LEU A 200 12.58 3.59 1.75
C LEU A 200 12.05 3.77 0.31
N ILE A 201 12.37 2.88 -0.64
CA ILE A 201 11.98 3.05 -2.06
C ILE A 201 10.50 2.84 -2.33
N GLN A 202 9.82 2.06 -1.49
CA GLN A 202 8.42 1.71 -1.73
C GLN A 202 7.53 2.96 -1.86
N ALA A 203 7.90 4.05 -1.18
CA ALA A 203 7.19 5.32 -1.26
C ALA A 203 7.31 6.02 -2.63
N TYR A 204 8.39 5.82 -3.40
CA TYR A 204 8.66 6.52 -4.66
C TYR A 204 8.31 5.72 -5.93
N ILE A 205 7.72 4.53 -5.78
CA ILE A 205 7.39 3.63 -6.90
C ILE A 205 6.64 4.34 -8.05
N PRO A 206 5.69 5.26 -7.80
CA PRO A 206 5.01 5.97 -8.90
C PRO A 206 5.89 6.99 -9.63
N GLU A 207 6.79 7.68 -8.93
CA GLU A 207 7.59 8.78 -9.47
C GLU A 207 8.81 8.30 -10.24
N ILE A 208 9.49 7.25 -9.76
CA ILE A 208 10.75 6.79 -10.36
C ILE A 208 10.58 6.38 -11.84
N PRO A 209 9.56 5.56 -12.22
CA PRO A 209 9.33 5.22 -13.63
C PRO A 209 8.95 6.44 -14.47
N LYS A 210 8.13 7.35 -13.92
CA LYS A 210 7.76 8.60 -14.60
C LYS A 210 8.99 9.46 -14.89
N PHE A 211 9.86 9.61 -13.90
CA PHE A 211 11.12 10.35 -14.00
C PHE A 211 12.03 9.73 -15.07
N ARG A 212 12.26 8.40 -15.02
CA ARG A 212 13.09 7.68 -16.01
C ARG A 212 12.54 7.78 -17.43
N LYS A 213 11.22 7.69 -17.59
CA LYS A 213 10.56 7.81 -18.91
C LYS A 213 10.72 9.21 -19.49
N LYS A 214 10.58 10.26 -18.66
CA LYS A 214 10.67 11.66 -19.07
C LYS A 214 12.11 12.05 -19.42
N PHE A 215 13.07 11.67 -18.59
CA PHE A 215 14.50 12.01 -18.76
C PHE A 215 15.27 10.92 -19.50
N ASN A 216 14.87 10.63 -20.74
CA ASN A 216 15.64 9.73 -21.61
C ASN A 216 16.95 10.38 -22.09
N LYS A 217 17.79 9.62 -22.81
CA LYS A 217 19.09 10.09 -23.30
C LYS A 217 19.02 11.42 -24.06
N LYS A 218 17.99 11.63 -24.90
CA LYS A 218 17.84 12.88 -25.66
C LYS A 218 17.55 14.06 -24.75
N GLU A 219 16.67 13.86 -23.76
CA GLU A 219 16.28 14.89 -22.81
C GLU A 219 17.46 15.30 -21.91
N ILE A 220 18.25 14.32 -21.46
CA ILE A 220 19.48 14.58 -20.70
C ILE A 220 20.49 15.37 -21.54
N THR A 221 20.66 15.03 -22.83
CA THR A 221 21.54 15.81 -23.72
C THR A 221 21.06 17.25 -23.87
N PHE A 222 19.75 17.48 -24.00
CA PHE A 222 19.19 18.83 -24.01
C PHE A 222 19.57 19.60 -22.73
N LEU A 223 19.36 19.01 -21.55
CA LEU A 223 19.66 19.67 -20.28
C LEU A 223 21.15 19.99 -20.10
N LYS A 224 22.05 19.09 -20.54
CA LYS A 224 23.50 19.33 -20.54
C LYS A 224 23.86 20.57 -21.36
N ASN A 225 23.33 20.65 -22.58
CA ASN A 225 23.56 21.78 -23.47
C ASN A 225 22.96 23.08 -22.94
N SER A 226 21.78 22.97 -22.30
CA SER A 226 21.03 24.12 -21.83
C SER A 226 21.60 24.68 -20.52
N CYS A 227 22.06 23.87 -19.57
CA CYS A 227 22.39 24.32 -18.22
C CYS A 227 23.89 24.47 -17.90
N SER A 228 24.77 23.53 -18.28
CA SER A 228 26.24 23.67 -18.24
C SER A 228 26.93 22.33 -18.56
N ASP A 229 28.18 22.38 -19.03
CA ASP A 229 29.07 21.24 -19.34
C ASP A 229 30.01 20.85 -18.17
N ASP A 230 29.65 21.16 -16.91
CA ASP A 230 30.45 20.78 -15.74
C ASP A 230 30.28 19.29 -15.39
N LEU A 231 31.37 18.52 -15.49
CA LEU A 231 31.45 17.10 -15.13
C LEU A 231 31.10 16.80 -13.66
N LYS A 232 31.04 17.80 -12.76
CA LYS A 232 30.56 17.66 -11.38
C LYS A 232 29.04 17.78 -11.24
N ASN A 233 28.33 18.19 -12.28
CA ASN A 233 26.88 18.36 -12.23
C ASN A 233 26.17 16.98 -12.10
N PRO A 234 25.21 16.82 -11.17
CA PRO A 234 24.47 15.57 -10.96
C PRO A 234 23.88 14.96 -12.24
N ILE A 235 23.55 15.79 -13.25
CA ILE A 235 23.05 15.40 -14.57
C ILE A 235 24.02 14.45 -15.30
N PHE A 236 25.34 14.56 -15.09
CA PHE A 236 26.35 13.74 -15.77
C PHE A 236 26.55 12.34 -15.16
N ASN A 237 26.26 12.15 -13.87
CA ASN A 237 26.40 10.85 -13.20
C ASN A 237 25.18 9.92 -13.38
N LEU A 238 24.08 10.43 -13.96
CA LEU A 238 22.82 9.70 -14.05
C LEU A 238 22.73 8.66 -15.16
N GLU A 239 23.46 8.82 -16.27
CA GLU A 239 23.51 7.79 -17.33
C GLU A 239 23.94 6.44 -16.75
N LYS A 240 24.91 6.45 -15.83
CA LYS A 240 25.41 5.25 -15.14
C LYS A 240 24.43 4.66 -14.10
N ILE A 241 23.54 5.49 -13.55
CA ILE A 241 22.52 5.10 -12.56
C ILE A 241 21.25 4.57 -13.26
N MET A 242 20.93 5.10 -14.45
CA MET A 242 19.76 4.70 -15.24
C MET A 242 19.93 3.33 -15.92
N GLU A 243 21.17 2.86 -16.14
CA GLU A 243 21.46 1.50 -16.64
C GLU A 243 21.14 0.39 -15.62
N ILE A 244 20.99 0.74 -14.33
CA ILE A 244 20.60 -0.23 -13.30
C ILE A 244 19.10 -0.55 -13.46
N THR A 245 18.82 -1.70 -14.07
CA THR A 245 17.46 -2.20 -14.32
C THR A 245 16.78 -2.51 -12.98
N LEU A 246 15.64 -1.87 -12.72
CA LEU A 246 14.75 -2.25 -11.64
C LEU A 246 13.99 -3.50 -12.09
N ASN A 247 14.22 -4.64 -11.44
CA ASN A 247 13.31 -5.77 -11.60
C ASN A 247 11.99 -5.43 -10.92
N GLU A 248 10.96 -5.08 -11.69
CA GLU A 248 9.61 -4.81 -11.19
C GLU A 248 9.01 -6.02 -10.43
N GLU A 249 9.54 -7.22 -10.65
CA GLU A 249 9.20 -8.45 -9.93
C GLU A 249 9.76 -8.47 -8.49
N ASP A 250 10.97 -7.96 -8.27
CA ASP A 250 11.61 -7.90 -6.94
C ASP A 250 10.95 -6.84 -6.04
N ALA A 251 10.34 -5.80 -6.63
CA ALA A 251 9.57 -4.80 -5.91
C ALA A 251 8.19 -5.34 -5.45
N LYS A 252 7.58 -6.24 -6.22
CA LYS A 252 6.28 -6.88 -5.89
C LYS A 252 6.42 -7.99 -4.84
N LEU A 253 7.53 -8.73 -4.84
CA LEU A 253 7.83 -9.77 -3.83
C LEU A 253 7.92 -9.21 -2.40
N ASN A 254 8.32 -7.94 -2.23
CA ASN A 254 8.40 -7.29 -0.91
C ASN A 254 7.07 -6.68 -0.41
N VAL A 255 6.00 -6.71 -1.22
CA VAL A 255 4.66 -6.22 -0.84
C VAL A 255 3.92 -7.25 0.04
N GLN A 256 4.31 -8.52 -0.01
CA GLN A 256 3.72 -9.59 0.79
C GLN A 256 4.09 -9.58 2.28
N ALA A 257 4.95 -8.65 2.72
CA ALA A 257 5.45 -8.60 4.10
C ALA A 257 4.99 -7.35 4.87
N THR A 258 3.71 -7.01 4.84
CA THR A 258 3.13 -6.07 5.82
C THR A 258 1.66 -6.41 6.09
N ASN A 259 1.46 -7.60 6.64
CA ASN A 259 0.19 -8.02 7.22
C ASN A 259 0.15 -7.67 8.72
N GLU A 260 -1.01 -7.17 9.15
CA GLU A 260 -1.47 -7.07 10.54
C GLU A 260 -0.66 -6.16 11.47
N ILE A 261 -0.88 -4.85 11.38
CA ILE A 261 -0.42 -3.89 12.38
C ILE A 261 -1.60 -2.99 12.76
N LEU A 262 -2.04 -3.09 14.02
CA LEU A 262 -2.94 -2.13 14.65
C LEU A 262 -2.34 -0.72 14.55
N GLU A 263 -3.19 0.30 14.50
CA GLU A 263 -2.84 1.71 14.23
C GLU A 263 -1.56 2.25 14.89
N ASN A 264 -1.20 1.73 16.07
CA ASN A 264 -0.07 2.22 16.87
C ASN A 264 1.24 1.45 16.65
N ASP A 265 1.22 0.23 16.12
CA ASP A 265 2.40 -0.66 16.07
C ASP A 265 3.38 -0.29 14.93
N PHE A 266 2.98 0.55 13.97
CA PHE A 266 3.88 0.97 12.88
C PHE A 266 4.85 2.10 13.31
N ILE A 267 4.38 2.99 14.18
CA ILE A 267 5.08 4.23 14.57
C ILE A 267 6.05 4.00 15.74
N VAL A 268 5.72 3.09 16.65
CA VAL A 268 6.38 2.99 17.95
C VAL A 268 7.51 1.96 17.95
N ASN A 269 8.66 2.35 18.51
CA ASN A 269 9.73 1.46 18.94
C ASN A 269 9.63 1.22 20.45
N TYR A 270 9.40 -0.02 20.88
CA TYR A 270 9.26 -0.38 22.31
C TYR A 270 10.57 -0.87 22.95
N ASP A 271 11.62 -1.09 22.17
CA ASP A 271 12.90 -1.64 22.65
C ASP A 271 13.87 -0.54 23.13
N ILE A 272 13.35 0.65 23.40
CA ILE A 272 14.13 1.87 23.70
C ILE A 272 14.70 1.89 25.12
N PHE A 273 14.25 1.01 26.02
CA PHE A 273 14.62 1.04 27.43
C PHE A 273 15.78 0.10 27.81
N TYR A 274 16.35 -0.62 26.84
CA TYR A 274 17.48 -1.52 27.09
C TYR A 274 18.67 -0.83 27.78
N ASN A 275 18.96 0.42 27.40
CA ASN A 275 20.02 1.25 27.97
C ASN A 275 19.51 2.28 29.00
N LEU A 276 18.36 2.03 29.63
CA LEU A 276 17.69 3.02 30.49
C LEU A 276 18.59 3.59 31.59
N ASN A 277 19.40 2.76 32.27
CA ASN A 277 20.30 3.25 33.31
C ASN A 277 21.24 4.34 32.79
N LYS A 278 21.83 4.14 31.62
CA LYS A 278 22.73 5.13 31.00
C LYS A 278 22.00 6.41 30.64
N TYR A 279 20.77 6.30 30.14
CA TYR A 279 19.95 7.49 29.88
C TYR A 279 19.63 8.26 31.16
N GLN A 280 19.31 7.56 32.25
CA GLN A 280 19.06 8.17 33.57
C GLN A 280 20.34 8.82 34.14
N GLU A 281 21.50 8.18 34.00
CA GLU A 281 22.80 8.75 34.39
C GLU A 281 23.06 10.06 33.64
N ILE A 282 22.93 10.06 32.31
CA ILE A 282 23.14 11.24 31.47
C ILE A 282 22.10 12.33 31.78
N GLU A 283 20.85 11.96 31.99
CA GLU A 283 19.80 12.89 32.40
C GLU A 283 20.14 13.54 33.75
N ASN A 284 20.63 12.77 34.73
CA ASN A 284 21.04 13.30 36.02
C ASN A 284 22.27 14.22 35.91
N LEU A 285 23.23 13.90 35.04
CA LEU A 285 24.37 14.78 34.73
C LEU A 285 23.90 16.09 34.11
N SER A 286 22.93 16.04 33.19
CA SER A 286 22.35 17.23 32.55
C SER A 286 21.71 18.21 33.53
N LYS A 287 21.29 17.74 34.71
CA LYS A 287 20.64 18.55 35.75
C LYS A 287 21.64 19.20 36.72
N LYS A 288 22.92 18.84 36.68
CA LYS A 288 23.95 19.45 37.54
C LYS A 288 24.35 20.83 37.01
N ASP A 289 24.75 21.71 37.93
CA ASP A 289 25.20 23.08 37.62
C ASP A 289 26.68 23.17 37.22
N GLU A 290 27.44 22.07 37.31
CA GLU A 290 28.83 22.00 36.88
C GLU A 290 28.95 21.90 35.34
N PRO A 291 29.92 22.59 34.69
CA PRO A 291 30.03 22.62 33.24
C PRO A 291 30.66 21.32 32.72
N THR A 292 29.87 20.27 32.53
CA THR A 292 30.31 19.03 31.87
C THR A 292 30.44 19.16 30.34
N ILE A 293 29.71 20.09 29.71
CA ILE A 293 29.77 20.41 28.27
C ILE A 293 29.44 21.90 28.06
N SER A 294 29.98 22.52 27.01
CA SER A 294 29.60 23.87 26.58
C SER A 294 28.18 23.88 25.99
N SER A 295 27.16 23.76 26.83
CA SER A 295 25.76 23.83 26.40
C SER A 295 25.29 25.28 26.39
N ASP A 296 25.18 25.89 25.21
CA ASP A 296 24.60 27.22 25.10
C ASP A 296 23.08 27.17 25.34
N THR A 297 22.66 27.26 26.60
CA THR A 297 21.23 27.30 26.93
C THR A 297 20.59 28.67 26.67
N THR A 298 21.37 29.66 26.19
CA THR A 298 20.83 30.99 25.87
C THR A 298 19.85 30.95 24.70
N PHE A 299 19.93 29.93 23.82
CA PHE A 299 18.92 29.67 22.80
C PHE A 299 17.50 29.62 23.39
N CYS A 300 17.30 29.03 24.57
CA CYS A 300 15.99 28.96 25.22
C CYS A 300 15.45 30.34 25.66
N ASN A 301 16.33 31.34 25.82
CA ASN A 301 15.97 32.69 26.25
C ASN A 301 15.97 33.70 25.09
N LYS A 302 16.35 33.30 23.87
CA LYS A 302 16.35 34.16 22.68
C LYS A 302 14.94 34.72 22.43
N MET A 303 14.81 36.04 22.43
CA MET A 303 13.58 36.74 22.09
C MET A 303 13.51 36.91 20.58
N ILE A 304 12.45 36.35 19.97
CA ILE A 304 12.28 36.34 18.51
C ILE A 304 11.12 37.24 18.07
N MET A 305 10.17 37.52 18.98
CA MET A 305 9.09 38.50 18.80
C MET A 305 8.77 39.20 20.13
N PRO A 306 8.65 40.55 20.18
CA PRO A 306 8.40 41.29 21.42
C PRO A 306 7.05 41.00 22.11
N SER A 307 6.12 40.30 21.44
CA SER A 307 4.70 40.20 21.85
C SER A 307 4.23 38.81 22.25
N LYS A 308 5.08 37.76 22.21
CA LYS A 308 4.70 36.39 22.59
C LYS A 308 5.45 35.96 23.85
N GLU A 309 4.81 36.12 25.00
CA GLU A 309 5.35 35.63 26.27
C GLU A 309 5.25 34.10 26.29
N HIS A 310 6.39 33.42 26.14
CA HIS A 310 6.44 31.97 26.15
C HIS A 310 6.45 31.41 27.57
N ASP A 311 5.75 30.29 27.74
CA ASP A 311 5.60 29.56 28.99
C ASP A 311 6.97 29.27 29.64
N GLN A 312 7.14 29.73 30.89
CA GLN A 312 8.37 29.52 31.66
C GLN A 312 8.72 28.03 31.79
N LYS A 313 7.71 27.16 31.86
CA LYS A 313 7.93 25.72 31.92
C LYS A 313 8.58 25.18 30.65
N ILE A 314 8.15 25.65 29.48
CA ILE A 314 8.74 25.24 28.19
C ILE A 314 10.21 25.71 28.14
N LYS A 315 10.51 26.90 28.66
CA LYS A 315 11.90 27.38 28.75
C LYS A 315 12.75 26.51 29.67
N ASP A 316 12.22 26.07 30.81
CA ASP A 316 12.94 25.22 31.75
C ASP A 316 13.17 23.82 31.18
N VAL A 317 12.16 23.24 30.52
CA VAL A 317 12.31 21.98 29.78
C VAL A 317 13.32 22.14 28.64
N CYS A 318 13.36 23.29 27.95
CA CYS A 318 14.33 23.56 26.88
C CYS A 318 15.77 23.53 27.40
N LYS A 319 16.04 24.16 28.54
CA LYS A 319 17.39 24.18 29.13
C LYS A 319 17.88 22.76 29.45
N ASN A 320 17.00 21.96 30.06
CA ASN A 320 17.31 20.56 30.36
C ASN A 320 17.45 19.72 29.09
N PHE A 321 16.58 19.95 28.11
CA PHE A 321 16.63 19.27 26.82
C PHE A 321 17.94 19.55 26.10
N ILE A 322 18.41 20.80 25.99
CA ILE A 322 19.68 21.12 25.31
C ILE A 322 20.84 20.37 25.96
N LYS A 323 20.96 20.44 27.29
CA LYS A 323 22.02 19.76 28.03
C LYS A 323 21.95 18.25 27.81
N PHE A 324 20.76 17.67 27.96
CA PHE A 324 20.56 16.24 27.82
C PHE A 324 20.81 15.75 26.39
N PHE A 325 20.31 16.50 25.40
CA PHE A 325 20.48 16.24 23.99
C PHE A 325 21.96 16.25 23.60
N LEU A 326 22.71 17.30 23.94
CA LEU A 326 24.14 17.38 23.62
C LEU A 326 24.97 16.28 24.31
N LEU A 327 24.67 15.95 25.57
CA LEU A 327 25.36 14.87 26.27
C LEU A 327 25.13 13.50 25.63
N LEU A 328 23.92 13.22 25.13
CA LEU A 328 23.64 11.98 24.41
C LEU A 328 24.43 11.85 23.09
N HIS A 329 24.89 12.96 22.52
CA HIS A 329 25.67 13.01 21.28
C HIS A 329 27.18 13.20 21.51
N SER A 330 27.62 13.32 22.76
CA SER A 330 29.03 13.48 23.06
C SER A 330 29.82 12.22 22.68
N LYS A 331 31.08 12.38 22.26
CA LYS A 331 31.95 11.24 21.90
C LYS A 331 32.08 10.20 23.03
N GLU A 332 31.95 10.63 24.28
CA GLU A 332 31.99 9.77 25.47
C GLU A 332 30.75 8.88 25.60
N HIS A 333 29.62 9.30 25.01
CA HIS A 333 28.32 8.63 25.15
C HIS A 333 27.70 8.18 23.81
N ASN A 334 28.34 8.45 22.67
CA ASN A 334 27.86 8.03 21.34
C ASN A 334 27.73 6.50 21.16
N HIS A 335 28.43 5.71 21.98
CA HIS A 335 28.31 4.25 21.97
C HIS A 335 27.14 3.70 22.81
N VAL A 336 26.41 4.56 23.53
CA VAL A 336 25.30 4.15 24.40
C VAL A 336 24.12 3.61 23.58
N SER A 337 23.98 4.00 22.31
CA SER A 337 22.80 3.68 21.50
C SER A 337 23.14 3.52 20.01
N PRO A 338 23.55 2.32 19.55
CA PRO A 338 23.76 2.05 18.13
C PRO A 338 22.52 2.44 17.30
N GLY A 339 22.69 3.17 16.20
CA GLY A 339 21.60 3.50 15.27
C GLY A 339 20.65 4.63 15.68
N LYS A 340 21.05 5.50 16.63
CA LYS A 340 20.28 6.67 17.09
C LYS A 340 18.94 6.36 17.81
N ILE A 341 18.84 5.20 18.47
CA ILE A 341 17.65 4.78 19.27
C ILE A 341 17.34 5.78 20.40
N HIS A 342 18.34 6.55 20.88
CA HIS A 342 18.16 7.59 21.88
C HIS A 342 17.17 8.69 21.47
N PHE A 343 16.90 8.90 20.17
CA PHE A 343 15.83 9.80 19.73
C PHE A 343 14.43 9.31 20.10
N ASP A 344 14.18 8.00 19.99
CA ASP A 344 12.91 7.41 20.41
C ASP A 344 12.75 7.53 21.93
N TYR A 345 13.83 7.35 22.69
CA TYR A 345 13.86 7.59 24.14
C TYR A 345 13.60 9.07 24.48
N LEU A 346 14.25 10.01 23.79
CA LEU A 346 14.03 11.44 23.98
C LEU A 346 12.58 11.84 23.71
N ASN A 347 11.93 11.24 22.71
CA ASN A 347 10.50 11.47 22.47
C ASN A 347 9.64 10.96 23.64
N TYR A 348 9.95 9.79 24.21
CA TYR A 348 9.28 9.31 25.44
C TYR A 348 9.52 10.25 26.63
N TRP A 349 10.78 10.61 26.89
CA TRP A 349 11.18 11.51 27.98
C TRP A 349 10.45 12.85 27.87
N LEU A 350 10.41 13.43 26.68
CA LEU A 350 9.78 14.73 26.45
C LEU A 350 8.25 14.66 26.63
N ASN A 351 7.60 13.60 26.13
CA ASN A 351 6.19 13.34 26.41
C ASN A 351 5.94 13.18 27.92
N HIS A 352 6.82 12.49 28.65
CA HIS A 352 6.72 12.31 30.10
C HIS A 352 6.88 13.63 30.87
N GLU A 353 7.87 14.46 30.52
CA GLU A 353 8.10 15.74 31.19
C GLU A 353 7.00 16.77 30.91
N LEU A 354 6.52 16.86 29.67
CA LEU A 354 5.50 17.84 29.28
C LEU A 354 4.09 17.45 29.74
N LYS A 355 3.79 16.15 29.85
CA LYS A 355 2.48 15.66 30.30
C LYS A 355 2.15 16.06 31.74
N LYS A 356 3.16 16.26 32.60
CA LYS A 356 2.99 16.75 33.98
C LYS A 356 2.27 18.10 34.03
N ASP A 357 2.47 18.94 33.02
CA ASP A 357 1.96 20.30 32.92
C ASP A 357 0.91 20.47 31.81
N SER A 358 0.33 19.35 31.34
CA SER A 358 -0.63 19.32 30.20
C SER A 358 -0.11 20.00 28.93
N LYS A 359 1.20 19.92 28.68
CA LYS A 359 1.85 20.46 27.48
C LYS A 359 2.10 19.37 26.45
N SER A 360 2.21 19.78 25.19
CA SER A 360 2.42 18.88 24.06
C SER A 360 3.85 18.96 23.56
N VAL A 361 4.35 17.85 23.02
CA VAL A 361 5.66 17.81 22.38
C VAL A 361 5.71 18.71 21.16
N THR A 362 4.61 18.80 20.39
CA THR A 362 4.52 19.72 19.25
C THR A 362 4.76 21.17 19.66
N SER A 363 4.10 21.64 20.72
CA SER A 363 4.32 23.02 21.21
C SER A 363 5.76 23.27 21.68
N PHE A 364 6.45 22.23 22.15
CA PHE A 364 7.86 22.33 22.53
C PHE A 364 8.77 22.38 21.30
N ILE A 365 8.51 21.57 20.27
CA ILE A 365 9.25 21.59 19.01
C ILE A 365 9.07 22.93 18.29
N GLU A 366 7.85 23.48 18.24
CA GLU A 366 7.59 24.82 17.70
C GLU A 366 8.43 25.88 18.43
N PHE A 367 8.50 25.79 19.76
CA PHE A 367 9.33 26.68 20.56
C PHE A 367 10.83 26.57 20.23
N LEU A 368 11.34 25.36 19.97
CA LEU A 368 12.73 25.14 19.58
C LEU A 368 13.00 25.60 18.14
N ASP A 369 12.10 25.34 17.19
CA ASP A 369 12.24 25.73 15.78
C ASP A 369 12.38 27.24 15.59
N GLU A 370 11.68 28.02 16.40
CA GLU A 370 11.82 29.48 16.40
C GLU A 370 13.26 29.91 16.78
N ARG A 371 13.97 29.10 17.59
CA ARG A 371 15.22 29.47 18.27
C ARG A 371 16.47 28.82 17.71
N PHE A 372 16.37 27.57 17.27
CA PHE A 372 17.48 26.79 16.76
C PHE A 372 17.68 27.10 15.29
N ASP A 373 18.92 27.45 14.94
CA ASP A 373 19.37 27.69 13.58
C ASP A 373 20.66 26.89 13.33
N THR A 374 21.27 27.06 12.17
CA THR A 374 22.51 26.35 11.80
C THR A 374 23.69 26.61 12.73
N ASN A 375 23.60 27.59 13.65
CA ASN A 375 24.62 27.84 14.67
C ASN A 375 24.47 26.93 15.90
N PHE A 376 23.39 26.17 16.02
CA PHE A 376 23.26 25.14 17.06
C PHE A 376 24.20 23.97 16.73
N GLU A 377 25.09 23.62 17.68
CA GLU A 377 26.20 22.66 17.49
C GLU A 377 25.75 21.32 16.89
N GLU A 378 24.54 20.86 17.23
CA GLU A 378 23.96 19.60 16.74
C GLU A 378 22.66 19.81 15.93
N TYR A 379 22.60 20.87 15.10
CA TYR A 379 21.39 21.23 14.34
C TYR A 379 20.89 20.10 13.44
N ASN A 380 21.77 19.40 12.73
CA ASN A 380 21.38 18.28 11.86
C ASN A 380 20.73 17.14 12.64
N ASP A 381 21.23 16.85 13.85
CA ASP A 381 20.66 15.82 14.71
C ASP A 381 19.38 16.27 15.39
N TYR A 382 19.25 17.57 15.70
CA TYR A 382 17.96 18.14 16.11
C TYR A 382 16.91 17.95 15.01
N ILE A 383 17.25 18.22 13.74
CA ILE A 383 16.35 17.97 12.61
C ILE A 383 15.97 16.48 12.53
N ASN A 384 16.94 15.57 12.68
CA ASN A 384 16.66 14.12 12.69
C ASN A 384 15.72 13.71 13.83
N PHE A 385 15.95 14.25 15.03
CA PHE A 385 15.10 14.03 16.21
C PHE A 385 13.68 14.55 15.95
N LYS A 386 13.55 15.83 15.63
CA LYS A 386 12.28 16.52 15.35
C LYS A 386 11.40 15.72 14.40
N ASN A 387 11.97 15.20 13.31
CA ASN A 387 11.23 14.47 12.29
C ASN A 387 10.67 13.11 12.75
N LYS A 388 11.18 12.56 13.86
CA LYS A 388 10.70 11.30 14.46
C LYS A 388 9.86 11.53 15.72
N THR A 389 9.74 12.78 16.15
CA THR A 389 9.08 13.16 17.39
C THR A 389 7.57 13.30 17.18
N TYR A 390 6.78 12.82 18.15
CA TYR A 390 5.31 12.83 18.06
C TYR A 390 4.66 12.89 19.44
N ASN A 391 3.43 13.40 19.51
CA ASN A 391 2.65 13.34 20.74
C ASN A 391 2.15 11.92 20.99
N MET A 392 2.53 11.33 22.13
CA MET A 392 2.07 10.01 22.52
C MET A 392 0.63 10.08 23.04
N ASN A 393 -0.27 9.33 22.40
CA ASN A 393 -1.59 9.09 22.97
C ASN A 393 -1.48 8.27 24.27
N ASP A 394 -2.56 8.23 25.05
CA ASP A 394 -2.58 7.52 26.32
C ASP A 394 -2.28 6.01 26.17
N ASP A 395 -2.73 5.35 25.11
CA ASP A 395 -2.46 3.92 24.92
C ASP A 395 -0.96 3.62 24.77
N ILE A 396 -0.26 4.41 23.95
CA ILE A 396 1.17 4.29 23.68
C ILE A 396 1.96 4.67 24.93
N TYR A 397 1.62 5.80 25.54
CA TYR A 397 2.28 6.29 26.74
C TYR A 397 2.19 5.26 27.87
N GLU A 398 1.02 4.67 28.10
CA GLU A 398 0.85 3.63 29.13
C GLU A 398 1.69 2.38 28.85
N LYS A 399 1.75 1.91 27.59
CA LYS A 399 2.62 0.79 27.20
C LYS A 399 4.10 1.09 27.45
N MET A 400 4.56 2.27 27.05
CA MET A 400 5.94 2.70 27.29
C MET A 400 6.24 2.89 28.78
N ARG A 401 5.31 3.46 29.56
CA ARG A 401 5.47 3.64 31.01
C ARG A 401 5.61 2.30 31.72
N ILE A 402 4.83 1.29 31.34
CA ILE A 402 4.98 -0.06 31.89
C ILE A 402 6.40 -0.59 31.60
N LEU A 403 6.88 -0.47 30.36
CA LEU A 403 8.23 -0.92 30.01
C LEU A 403 9.32 -0.12 30.75
N TYR A 404 9.17 1.20 30.85
CA TYR A 404 10.06 2.04 31.63
C TYR A 404 10.15 1.56 33.08
N ASN A 405 9.00 1.34 33.74
CA ASN A 405 8.94 0.88 35.12
C ASN A 405 9.61 -0.49 35.30
N LEU A 406 9.45 -1.39 34.32
CA LEU A 406 10.09 -2.69 34.31
C LEU A 406 11.61 -2.55 34.28
N TYR A 407 12.15 -1.80 33.31
CA TYR A 407 13.60 -1.60 33.17
C TYR A 407 14.20 -0.78 34.33
N ASP A 408 13.48 0.21 34.86
CA ASP A 408 13.94 1.02 36.00
C ASP A 408 14.09 0.17 37.27
N ASN A 409 13.08 -0.65 37.60
CA ASN A 409 13.18 -1.55 38.74
C ASN A 409 14.20 -2.66 38.52
N TYR A 410 14.36 -3.16 37.29
CA TYR A 410 15.44 -4.07 36.93
C TYR A 410 16.83 -3.44 37.16
N ASN A 411 17.03 -2.18 36.76
CA ASN A 411 18.30 -1.47 36.98
C ASN A 411 18.58 -1.28 38.48
N LYS A 412 17.55 -0.98 39.27
CA LYS A 412 17.66 -0.89 40.74
C LYS A 412 18.04 -2.23 41.35
N ILE A 413 17.49 -3.35 40.85
CA ILE A 413 17.85 -4.71 41.28
C ILE A 413 19.35 -4.98 41.08
N ILE A 414 19.90 -4.69 39.89
CA ILE A 414 21.33 -4.96 39.59
C ILE A 414 22.29 -4.03 40.31
N GLN A 415 21.86 -2.82 40.66
CA GLN A 415 22.68 -1.82 41.36
C GLN A 415 22.65 -1.98 42.89
N THR A 416 21.68 -2.72 43.43
CA THR A 416 21.50 -2.88 44.88
C THR A 416 22.65 -3.70 45.50
N PRO A 417 23.35 -3.18 46.52
CA PRO A 417 24.44 -3.89 47.20
C PRO A 417 23.98 -5.20 47.85
N LYS A 418 24.89 -6.18 47.94
CA LYS A 418 24.67 -7.50 48.57
C LYS A 418 24.16 -7.35 50.02
N GLY A 419 23.06 -8.05 50.35
CA GLY A 419 22.55 -8.18 51.73
C GLY A 419 21.47 -7.18 52.14
N THR A 420 20.89 -6.41 51.22
CA THR A 420 19.75 -5.51 51.51
C THR A 420 18.42 -6.09 51.03
N ASN A 421 17.33 -5.82 51.75
CA ASN A 421 15.97 -6.27 51.41
C ASN A 421 15.28 -5.42 50.34
N GLU A 422 16.00 -4.46 49.75
CA GLU A 422 15.46 -3.53 48.77
C GLU A 422 15.24 -4.22 47.42
N CYS A 423 16.03 -5.26 47.13
CA CYS A 423 15.88 -6.01 45.89
C CYS A 423 14.55 -6.76 45.77
N SER A 424 14.07 -7.43 46.83
CA SER A 424 12.76 -8.10 46.79
C SER A 424 11.62 -7.12 46.54
N LYS A 425 11.73 -5.87 47.03
CA LYS A 425 10.73 -4.82 46.76
C LYS A 425 10.69 -4.48 45.27
N HIS A 426 11.82 -4.18 44.66
CA HIS A 426 11.89 -3.88 43.22
C HIS A 426 11.47 -5.08 42.37
N SER A 427 11.82 -6.29 42.79
CA SER A 427 11.42 -7.53 42.14
C SER A 427 9.90 -7.72 42.11
N LYS A 428 9.21 -7.43 43.22
CA LYS A 428 7.74 -7.45 43.29
C LYS A 428 7.11 -6.42 42.35
N VAL A 429 7.65 -5.20 42.32
CA VAL A 429 7.19 -4.16 41.39
C VAL A 429 7.36 -4.60 39.94
N CYS A 430 8.49 -5.22 39.57
CA CYS A 430 8.66 -5.80 38.23
C CYS A 430 7.57 -6.82 37.92
N ALA A 431 7.23 -7.73 38.84
CA ALA A 431 6.20 -8.73 38.62
C ALA A 431 4.81 -8.10 38.41
N GLU A 432 4.43 -7.13 39.24
CA GLU A 432 3.15 -6.41 39.12
C GLU A 432 3.04 -5.63 37.81
N GLU A 433 4.09 -4.88 37.43
CA GLU A 433 4.11 -4.15 36.17
C GLU A 433 4.10 -5.09 34.97
N TYR A 434 4.75 -6.27 35.08
CA TYR A 434 4.77 -7.25 34.01
C TYR A 434 3.38 -7.86 33.77
N GLU A 435 2.64 -8.13 34.84
CA GLU A 435 1.24 -8.56 34.74
C GLU A 435 0.35 -7.48 34.12
N LYS A 436 0.54 -6.20 34.46
CA LYS A 436 -0.14 -5.09 33.79
C LYS A 436 0.21 -5.07 32.30
N GLY A 437 1.47 -5.30 31.95
CA GLY A 437 1.94 -5.42 30.57
C GLY A 437 1.25 -6.56 29.81
N ILE A 438 1.16 -7.75 30.40
CA ILE A 438 0.44 -8.89 29.81
C ILE A 438 -1.04 -8.54 29.57
N LYS A 439 -1.74 -7.97 30.56
CA LYS A 439 -3.15 -7.55 30.41
C LYS A 439 -3.30 -6.52 29.29
N LYS A 440 -2.38 -5.56 29.20
CA LYS A 440 -2.36 -4.55 28.13
C LYS A 440 -2.13 -5.19 26.76
N TYR A 441 -1.22 -6.15 26.64
CA TYR A 441 -1.02 -6.93 25.42
C TYR A 441 -2.27 -7.70 25.04
N LEU A 442 -2.92 -8.41 25.98
CA LEU A 442 -4.12 -9.20 25.69
C LEU A 442 -5.27 -8.34 25.15
N ASN A 443 -5.41 -7.11 25.65
CA ASN A 443 -6.41 -6.15 25.20
C ASN A 443 -6.07 -5.52 23.85
N THR A 444 -4.79 -5.21 23.61
CA THR A 444 -4.37 -4.46 22.43
C THR A 444 -3.89 -5.32 21.28
N LYS A 445 -3.47 -6.57 21.52
CA LYS A 445 -2.86 -7.51 20.56
C LYS A 445 -1.66 -6.95 19.78
N SER A 446 -0.92 -6.02 20.38
CA SER A 446 0.31 -5.44 19.81
C SER A 446 1.46 -6.45 19.79
N TYR A 447 1.97 -6.78 18.60
CA TYR A 447 3.05 -7.74 18.43
C TYR A 447 4.40 -7.14 18.85
N LYS A 448 4.65 -5.87 18.50
CA LYS A 448 5.90 -5.19 18.91
C LYS A 448 5.98 -5.06 20.43
N TYR A 449 4.86 -4.71 21.08
CA TYR A 449 4.82 -4.62 22.53
C TYR A 449 5.01 -5.99 23.20
N TYR A 450 4.45 -7.06 22.62
CA TYR A 450 4.72 -8.43 23.08
C TYR A 450 6.22 -8.74 23.04
N ASN A 451 6.90 -8.43 21.94
CA ASN A 451 8.33 -8.73 21.80
C ASN A 451 9.15 -7.97 22.84
N ALA A 452 8.82 -6.70 23.11
CA ALA A 452 9.49 -5.92 24.15
C ALA A 452 9.31 -6.53 25.55
N LEU A 453 8.11 -7.03 25.88
CA LEU A 453 7.86 -7.76 27.13
C LEU A 453 8.61 -9.10 27.19
N GLU A 454 8.75 -9.79 26.07
CA GLU A 454 9.51 -11.04 25.99
C GLU A 454 11.01 -10.80 26.20
N THR A 455 11.56 -9.79 25.52
CA THR A 455 12.94 -9.32 25.69
C THR A 455 13.22 -8.97 27.15
N PHE A 456 12.37 -8.14 27.77
CA PHE A 456 12.52 -7.78 29.18
C PHE A 456 12.53 -9.02 30.08
N ARG A 457 11.60 -9.95 29.89
CA ARG A 457 11.53 -11.17 30.71
C ARG A 457 12.78 -12.01 30.61
N ASN A 458 13.35 -12.14 29.41
CA ASN A 458 14.58 -12.90 29.21
C ASN A 458 15.75 -12.27 29.98
N ILE A 459 15.82 -10.94 29.95
CA ILE A 459 16.81 -10.15 30.71
C ILE A 459 16.58 -10.31 32.22
N TYR A 460 15.34 -10.19 32.71
CA TYR A 460 15.03 -10.37 34.13
C TYR A 460 15.36 -11.78 34.64
N ASN A 461 15.05 -12.81 33.85
CA ASN A 461 15.29 -14.20 34.21
C ASN A 461 16.77 -14.60 34.17
N SER A 462 17.63 -13.85 33.47
CA SER A 462 19.07 -14.13 33.50
C SER A 462 19.65 -13.81 34.88
N ILE A 463 19.20 -12.72 35.51
CA ILE A 463 19.58 -12.35 36.88
C ILE A 463 19.14 -13.41 37.89
N GLN A 464 17.94 -13.99 37.73
CA GLN A 464 17.49 -15.05 38.65
C GLN A 464 18.43 -16.26 38.71
N LYS A 465 19.24 -16.48 37.67
CA LYS A 465 20.22 -17.57 37.60
C LYS A 465 21.59 -17.16 38.14
N ASP A 466 21.82 -15.87 38.29
CA ASP A 466 23.08 -15.30 38.73
C ASP A 466 23.07 -15.09 40.26
N LYS A 467 23.94 -15.82 40.95
CA LYS A 467 24.06 -15.76 42.42
C LYS A 467 24.76 -14.50 42.92
N GLU A 468 25.26 -13.64 42.03
CA GLU A 468 25.94 -12.40 42.42
C GLU A 468 24.95 -11.30 42.81
N TYR A 469 23.73 -11.32 42.26
CA TYR A 469 22.70 -10.32 42.51
C TYR A 469 21.67 -10.82 43.53
N CYS A 470 21.26 -9.94 44.46
CA CYS A 470 20.18 -10.21 45.42
C CYS A 470 20.34 -11.48 46.27
N ILE A 471 21.53 -11.61 46.87
CA ILE A 471 21.89 -12.75 47.72
C ILE A 471 20.91 -12.85 48.91
N ASN A 472 20.35 -14.05 49.12
CA ASN A 472 19.44 -14.46 50.21
C ASN A 472 17.96 -14.08 50.09
N GLU A 473 17.48 -13.48 48.99
CA GLU A 473 16.04 -13.19 48.80
C GLU A 473 15.47 -13.83 47.53
N GLU A 474 14.23 -14.34 47.59
CA GLU A 474 13.55 -14.95 46.45
C GLU A 474 12.98 -13.86 45.52
N LEU A 475 13.51 -13.79 44.30
CA LEU A 475 12.98 -12.92 43.24
C LEU A 475 11.61 -13.43 42.76
N SER A 476 10.66 -12.51 42.61
CA SER A 476 9.34 -12.78 42.04
C SER A 476 9.46 -13.37 40.64
N LYS A 477 8.73 -14.45 40.35
CA LYS A 477 8.76 -15.12 39.04
C LYS A 477 7.85 -14.41 38.05
N LEU A 478 8.37 -14.11 36.87
CA LEU A 478 7.57 -13.53 35.79
C LEU A 478 6.83 -14.63 35.00
N PRO A 479 5.50 -14.49 34.78
CA PRO A 479 4.71 -15.41 33.96
C PRO A 479 5.32 -15.68 32.58
N GLU A 480 5.14 -16.88 32.03
CA GLU A 480 5.59 -17.23 30.67
C GLU A 480 4.62 -16.74 29.60
N LEU A 481 5.09 -15.84 28.73
CA LEU A 481 4.34 -15.35 27.56
C LEU A 481 4.05 -16.46 26.54
N THR A 482 4.96 -17.42 26.36
CA THR A 482 4.79 -18.56 25.44
C THR A 482 3.57 -19.41 25.79
N LYS A 483 3.33 -19.69 27.07
CA LYS A 483 2.15 -20.42 27.55
C LYS A 483 0.84 -19.71 27.20
N ILE A 484 0.85 -18.38 27.11
CA ILE A 484 -0.33 -17.58 26.73
C ILE A 484 -0.59 -17.73 25.23
N ARG A 485 0.43 -17.57 24.37
CA ARG A 485 0.29 -17.79 22.93
C ARG A 485 -0.08 -19.22 22.57
N GLU A 486 0.46 -20.21 23.27
CA GLU A 486 0.10 -21.62 23.07
C GLU A 486 -1.36 -21.89 23.41
N LYS A 487 -1.88 -21.28 24.48
CA LYS A 487 -3.30 -21.37 24.83
C LYS A 487 -4.17 -20.71 23.75
N GLU A 488 -3.83 -19.51 23.31
CA GLU A 488 -4.53 -18.83 22.22
C GLU A 488 -4.49 -19.65 20.92
N LYS A 489 -3.31 -20.18 20.55
CA LYS A 489 -3.15 -21.01 19.35
C LYS A 489 -4.02 -22.27 19.42
N LYS A 490 -4.02 -22.96 20.56
CA LYS A 490 -4.85 -24.15 20.81
C LYS A 490 -6.34 -23.82 20.74
N GLU A 491 -6.78 -22.70 21.30
CA GLU A 491 -8.18 -22.27 21.23
C GLU A 491 -8.60 -22.01 19.78
N VAL A 492 -7.74 -21.34 19.01
CA VAL A 492 -7.98 -21.10 17.59
C VAL A 492 -7.98 -22.40 16.77
N ASP A 493 -7.05 -23.33 17.04
CA ASP A 493 -7.02 -24.65 16.39
C ASP A 493 -8.28 -25.47 16.71
N ASN A 494 -8.74 -25.44 17.97
CA ASN A 494 -9.97 -26.11 18.39
C ASN A 494 -11.21 -25.51 17.72
N LYS A 495 -11.28 -24.18 17.62
CA LYS A 495 -12.35 -23.48 16.89
C LYS A 495 -12.35 -23.89 15.42
N ALA A 496 -11.19 -23.82 14.75
CA ALA A 496 -11.05 -24.22 13.36
C ALA A 496 -11.44 -25.68 13.13
N SER A 497 -11.00 -26.60 14.00
CA SER A 497 -11.36 -28.02 13.90
C SER A 497 -12.86 -28.25 14.05
N THR A 498 -13.50 -27.58 15.01
CA THR A 498 -14.94 -27.70 15.25
C THR A 498 -15.74 -27.18 14.06
N THR A 499 -15.39 -26.01 13.53
CA THR A 499 -16.04 -25.42 12.35
C THR A 499 -15.83 -26.26 11.09
N CYS A 500 -14.60 -26.72 10.82
CA CYS A 500 -14.32 -27.57 9.66
C CYS A 500 -15.10 -28.90 9.70
N LYS A 501 -15.36 -29.44 10.90
CA LYS A 501 -16.22 -30.62 11.08
C LYS A 501 -17.69 -30.31 10.83
N SER A 502 -18.19 -29.14 11.26
CA SER A 502 -19.60 -28.77 11.10
C SER A 502 -19.99 -28.48 9.65
N ILE A 503 -19.04 -28.05 8.80
CA ILE A 503 -19.29 -27.75 7.38
C ILE A 503 -19.03 -28.93 6.43
N LEU A 504 -18.63 -30.10 6.93
CA LEU A 504 -18.24 -31.25 6.11
C LEU A 504 -19.36 -31.72 5.17
N THR A 505 -20.61 -31.66 5.61
CA THR A 505 -21.80 -32.06 4.85
C THR A 505 -22.54 -30.87 4.25
N ARG A 506 -21.99 -29.65 4.34
CA ARG A 506 -22.67 -28.44 3.86
C ARG A 506 -22.50 -28.30 2.35
N ALA A 507 -23.61 -28.20 1.65
CA ALA A 507 -23.63 -27.77 0.26
C ALA A 507 -23.41 -26.24 0.20
N LEU A 508 -22.62 -25.78 -0.78
CA LEU A 508 -22.56 -24.36 -1.09
C LEU A 508 -23.94 -23.94 -1.62
N LYS A 509 -24.61 -23.04 -0.91
CA LYS A 509 -25.88 -22.48 -1.37
C LYS A 509 -25.59 -21.58 -2.57
N MET A 510 -26.00 -22.01 -3.76
CA MET A 510 -26.11 -21.11 -4.91
C MET A 510 -27.29 -20.16 -4.65
N PRO A 511 -27.09 -18.84 -4.53
CA PRO A 511 -28.23 -17.94 -4.46
C PRO A 511 -28.97 -17.96 -5.81
N TYR A 512 -30.30 -18.00 -5.76
CA TYR A 512 -31.21 -17.93 -6.92
C TYR A 512 -31.05 -16.66 -7.79
N ASN A 513 -30.24 -15.68 -7.37
CA ASN A 513 -30.13 -14.35 -8.00
C ASN A 513 -29.02 -14.23 -9.06
N GLY A 514 -28.55 -15.36 -9.58
CA GLY A 514 -27.54 -15.42 -10.63
C GLY A 514 -27.94 -16.34 -11.78
N GLU A 515 -29.23 -16.37 -12.17
CA GLU A 515 -29.61 -16.99 -13.45
C GLU A 515 -28.78 -16.33 -14.55
N ASN A 516 -27.83 -17.08 -15.11
CA ASN A 516 -27.36 -16.74 -16.44
C ASN A 516 -28.60 -16.82 -17.32
N LEU A 517 -28.87 -15.80 -18.13
CA LEU A 517 -30.00 -15.82 -19.08
C LEU A 517 -29.97 -17.06 -19.99
N TYR A 518 -28.83 -17.75 -20.05
CA TYR A 518 -28.57 -18.92 -20.86
C TYR A 518 -28.38 -20.22 -20.04
N ASP A 519 -28.64 -20.25 -18.73
CA ASP A 519 -28.45 -21.46 -17.90
C ASP A 519 -29.24 -22.67 -18.43
N ASP A 520 -30.45 -22.46 -18.97
CA ASP A 520 -31.24 -23.52 -19.63
C ASP A 520 -30.49 -24.21 -20.80
N ILE A 521 -29.61 -23.47 -21.47
CA ILE A 521 -28.76 -23.95 -22.57
C ILE A 521 -27.47 -24.53 -22.00
N LEU A 522 -26.80 -23.80 -21.11
CA LEU A 522 -25.49 -24.14 -20.56
C LEU A 522 -25.50 -25.36 -19.64
N ASN A 523 -26.60 -25.59 -18.90
CA ASN A 523 -26.74 -26.73 -17.98
C ASN A 523 -26.78 -28.08 -18.70
N LYS A 524 -27.02 -28.09 -20.03
CA LYS A 524 -27.00 -29.30 -20.87
C LYS A 524 -25.60 -29.62 -21.44
N PHE A 525 -24.62 -28.76 -21.20
CA PHE A 525 -23.30 -28.86 -21.84
C PHE A 525 -22.15 -29.34 -20.93
N SER A 526 -21.00 -29.60 -21.56
CA SER A 526 -19.81 -30.21 -20.96
C SER A 526 -19.20 -29.40 -19.82
N ALA A 527 -19.24 -28.07 -19.88
CA ALA A 527 -18.69 -27.21 -18.84
C ALA A 527 -19.43 -27.35 -17.50
N HIS A 528 -20.77 -27.44 -17.52
CA HIS A 528 -21.58 -27.57 -16.30
C HIS A 528 -21.23 -28.82 -15.48
N VAL A 529 -21.09 -29.97 -16.16
CA VAL A 529 -20.71 -31.25 -15.53
C VAL A 529 -19.36 -31.16 -14.80
N LYS A 530 -18.43 -30.34 -15.31
CA LYS A 530 -17.11 -30.15 -14.69
C LYS A 530 -17.21 -29.29 -13.42
N TYR A 531 -18.06 -28.27 -13.40
CA TYR A 531 -18.33 -27.47 -12.20
C TYR A 531 -19.02 -28.27 -11.10
N GLU A 532 -19.94 -29.18 -11.45
CA GLU A 532 -20.59 -30.06 -10.48
C GLU A 532 -19.60 -30.99 -9.76
N LYS A 533 -18.53 -31.41 -10.44
CA LYS A 533 -17.46 -32.19 -9.81
C LYS A 533 -16.69 -31.38 -8.78
N LEU A 534 -16.39 -30.11 -9.09
CA LEU A 534 -15.75 -29.19 -8.15
C LEU A 534 -16.68 -28.85 -6.96
N ASN A 535 -18.00 -28.79 -7.18
CA ASN A 535 -19.00 -28.64 -6.13
C ASN A 535 -19.06 -29.89 -5.22
N GLY A 536 -18.93 -31.08 -5.81
CA GLY A 536 -19.02 -32.38 -5.13
C GLY A 536 -17.79 -32.77 -4.30
N THR A 537 -16.72 -31.98 -4.31
CA THR A 537 -15.48 -32.31 -3.58
C THR A 537 -15.70 -32.42 -2.07
N ASN A 538 -15.23 -33.56 -1.52
CA ASN A 538 -15.23 -33.85 -0.10
C ASN A 538 -14.23 -32.95 0.64
N ILE A 539 -14.63 -32.46 1.81
CA ILE A 539 -13.77 -31.64 2.66
C ILE A 539 -12.88 -32.54 3.51
N ASP A 540 -11.58 -32.27 3.47
CA ASP A 540 -10.59 -32.86 4.36
C ASP A 540 -10.40 -31.89 5.53
N VAL A 541 -10.82 -32.31 6.70
CA VAL A 541 -10.77 -31.49 7.92
C VAL A 541 -9.35 -31.02 8.19
N SER A 542 -8.34 -31.84 7.91
CA SER A 542 -6.95 -31.46 8.16
C SER A 542 -6.49 -30.31 7.25
N SER A 543 -6.80 -30.38 5.95
CA SER A 543 -6.53 -29.29 4.99
C SER A 543 -7.36 -28.03 5.30
N CYS A 544 -8.64 -28.18 5.64
CA CYS A 544 -9.48 -27.06 6.06
C CYS A 544 -8.89 -26.33 7.28
N VAL A 545 -8.51 -27.06 8.33
CA VAL A 545 -7.88 -26.46 9.52
C VAL A 545 -6.55 -25.81 9.14
N LYS A 546 -5.73 -26.44 8.31
CA LYS A 546 -4.42 -25.89 7.94
C LYS A 546 -4.53 -24.56 7.19
N TYR A 547 -5.40 -24.47 6.19
CA TYR A 547 -5.42 -23.34 5.26
C TYR A 547 -6.53 -22.31 5.55
N CYS A 548 -7.65 -22.71 6.14
CA CYS A 548 -8.80 -21.83 6.41
C CYS A 548 -8.87 -21.34 7.87
N LYS A 549 -7.94 -21.74 8.75
CA LYS A 549 -7.96 -21.37 10.18
C LYS A 549 -8.08 -19.88 10.42
N LYS A 550 -7.28 -19.04 9.73
CA LYS A 550 -7.32 -17.59 9.92
C LYS A 550 -8.69 -17.01 9.57
N LEU A 551 -9.24 -17.40 8.42
CA LEU A 551 -10.59 -17.03 7.99
C LEU A 551 -11.65 -17.42 9.04
N ILE A 552 -11.58 -18.64 9.58
CA ILE A 552 -12.51 -19.13 10.62
C ILE A 552 -12.33 -18.39 11.97
N SER A 553 -11.13 -17.86 12.22
CA SER A 553 -10.81 -17.16 13.47
C SER A 553 -11.44 -15.78 13.56
N LEU A 554 -11.82 -15.20 12.43
CA LEU A 554 -12.46 -13.89 12.37
C LEU A 554 -13.74 -13.88 13.23
N LYS A 555 -14.06 -12.72 13.83
CA LYS A 555 -15.27 -12.53 14.64
C LYS A 555 -16.57 -12.72 13.83
N VAL A 556 -16.43 -12.71 12.51
CA VAL A 556 -17.51 -12.78 11.53
C VAL A 556 -17.73 -14.24 11.18
N ASN A 557 -18.91 -14.76 11.54
CA ASN A 557 -19.29 -16.12 11.18
C ASN A 557 -20.08 -16.10 9.86
N ASN A 558 -19.39 -16.30 8.73
CA ASN A 558 -20.04 -16.57 7.45
C ASN A 558 -19.75 -18.03 7.05
N GLU A 559 -20.68 -18.91 7.37
CA GLU A 559 -20.56 -20.36 7.14
C GLU A 559 -20.39 -20.70 5.65
N ASP A 560 -20.97 -19.90 4.75
CA ASP A 560 -20.87 -20.15 3.31
C ASP A 560 -19.48 -19.80 2.77
N VAL A 561 -18.87 -18.70 3.25
CA VAL A 561 -17.48 -18.36 2.92
C VAL A 561 -16.49 -19.35 3.52
N GLN A 562 -16.74 -19.84 4.75
CA GLN A 562 -15.94 -20.90 5.36
C GLN A 562 -16.03 -22.20 4.56
N THR A 563 -17.23 -22.55 4.08
CA THR A 563 -17.46 -23.72 3.23
C THR A 563 -16.77 -23.58 1.89
N LEU A 564 -16.82 -22.38 1.29
CA LEU A 564 -16.10 -22.09 0.05
C LEU A 564 -14.59 -22.27 0.25
N CYS A 565 -14.02 -21.72 1.32
CA CYS A 565 -12.61 -21.88 1.62
C CYS A 565 -12.23 -23.37 1.70
N ALA A 566 -12.99 -24.16 2.47
CA ALA A 566 -12.72 -25.58 2.68
C ALA A 566 -12.79 -26.41 1.38
N LYS A 567 -13.81 -26.18 0.54
CA LYS A 567 -13.93 -26.86 -0.75
C LYS A 567 -12.86 -26.42 -1.74
N MET A 568 -12.55 -25.12 -1.79
CA MET A 568 -11.53 -24.55 -2.66
C MET A 568 -10.13 -25.11 -2.36
N VAL A 569 -9.71 -25.17 -1.09
CA VAL A 569 -8.38 -25.70 -0.73
C VAL A 569 -8.26 -27.20 -1.03
N ASN A 570 -9.36 -27.94 -0.88
CA ASN A 570 -9.40 -29.36 -1.26
C ASN A 570 -9.36 -29.55 -2.79
N ASN A 571 -10.11 -28.74 -3.54
CA ASN A 571 -10.05 -28.72 -4.99
C ASN A 571 -8.63 -28.44 -5.46
N LEU A 572 -7.98 -27.38 -4.97
CA LEU A 572 -6.58 -27.06 -5.28
C LEU A 572 -5.63 -28.23 -5.06
N LYS A 573 -5.74 -28.90 -3.91
CA LYS A 573 -4.86 -30.02 -3.53
C LYS A 573 -5.06 -31.26 -4.41
N THR A 574 -6.28 -31.53 -4.84
CA THR A 574 -6.65 -32.75 -5.58
C THR A 574 -6.78 -32.54 -7.09
N LEU A 575 -6.73 -31.30 -7.57
CA LEU A 575 -6.98 -30.90 -8.96
C LEU A 575 -6.17 -31.71 -9.99
N HIS A 576 -4.91 -32.00 -9.67
CA HIS A 576 -4.00 -32.76 -10.55
C HIS A 576 -4.48 -34.20 -10.82
N THR A 577 -5.37 -34.75 -9.99
CA THR A 577 -5.98 -36.07 -10.18
C THR A 577 -7.34 -36.03 -10.91
N MET A 578 -7.93 -34.84 -11.07
CA MET A 578 -9.27 -34.65 -11.65
C MET A 578 -9.23 -34.55 -13.18
N SER A 579 -8.82 -35.64 -13.86
CA SER A 579 -8.74 -35.71 -15.33
C SER A 579 -10.08 -35.47 -16.04
N ASP A 580 -11.15 -35.58 -15.30
CA ASP A 580 -12.54 -35.50 -15.73
C ASP A 580 -13.14 -34.09 -15.55
N VAL A 581 -12.36 -33.16 -14.95
CA VAL A 581 -12.58 -31.70 -14.95
C VAL A 581 -11.87 -31.06 -16.15
N GLY A 582 -10.67 -31.51 -16.51
CA GLY A 582 -9.91 -30.94 -17.63
C GLY A 582 -8.81 -31.88 -18.12
N LYS A 583 -8.48 -31.83 -19.41
CA LYS A 583 -7.50 -32.74 -20.02
C LYS A 583 -6.09 -32.39 -19.57
N THR A 584 -5.74 -31.10 -19.66
CA THR A 584 -4.44 -30.59 -19.24
C THR A 584 -4.48 -29.97 -17.83
N PRO A 585 -3.34 -29.82 -17.14
CA PRO A 585 -3.26 -29.08 -15.88
C PRO A 585 -3.81 -27.65 -16.00
N ASN A 586 -3.54 -26.98 -17.13
CA ASN A 586 -4.05 -25.63 -17.39
C ASN A 586 -5.57 -25.62 -17.50
N ASP A 587 -6.17 -26.57 -18.24
CA ASP A 587 -7.63 -26.67 -18.36
C ASP A 587 -8.28 -26.81 -16.97
N ARG A 588 -7.76 -27.74 -16.16
CA ARG A 588 -8.28 -27.98 -14.80
C ARG A 588 -8.17 -26.72 -13.94
N CYS A 589 -7.05 -25.99 -14.07
CA CYS A 589 -6.85 -24.75 -13.35
C CYS A 589 -7.79 -23.62 -13.82
N SER A 590 -8.09 -23.53 -15.11
CA SER A 590 -9.09 -22.61 -15.65
C SER A 590 -10.47 -22.89 -15.05
N PHE A 591 -10.92 -24.15 -15.07
CA PHE A 591 -12.19 -24.55 -14.44
C PHE A 591 -12.23 -24.17 -12.95
N LEU A 592 -11.19 -24.48 -12.18
CA LEU A 592 -11.14 -24.13 -10.76
C LEU A 592 -11.13 -22.60 -10.52
N THR A 593 -10.43 -21.85 -11.37
CA THR A 593 -10.37 -20.38 -11.29
C THR A 593 -11.76 -19.78 -11.49
N HIS A 594 -12.46 -20.17 -12.56
CA HIS A 594 -13.81 -19.67 -12.85
C HIS A 594 -14.84 -20.14 -11.82
N TRP A 595 -14.72 -21.39 -11.34
CA TRP A 595 -15.56 -21.92 -10.27
C TRP A 595 -15.43 -21.09 -8.99
N THR A 596 -14.19 -20.83 -8.56
CA THR A 596 -13.93 -20.08 -7.32
C THR A 596 -14.43 -18.65 -7.45
N ARG A 597 -14.11 -17.97 -8.57
CA ARG A 597 -14.56 -16.61 -8.84
C ARG A 597 -16.08 -16.50 -8.88
N TYR A 598 -16.77 -17.46 -9.50
CA TYR A 598 -18.23 -17.51 -9.53
C TYR A 598 -18.84 -17.59 -8.12
N HIS A 599 -18.34 -18.49 -7.26
CA HIS A 599 -18.79 -18.59 -5.87
C HIS A 599 -18.48 -17.33 -5.07
N VAL A 600 -17.31 -16.72 -5.27
CA VAL A 600 -16.96 -15.44 -4.65
C VAL A 600 -17.94 -14.34 -5.07
N MET A 601 -18.19 -14.14 -6.37
CA MET A 601 -19.10 -13.11 -6.85
C MET A 601 -20.54 -13.26 -6.32
N ASN A 602 -20.94 -14.49 -5.96
CA ASN A 602 -22.27 -14.78 -5.43
C ASN A 602 -22.36 -14.66 -3.90
N LEU A 603 -21.28 -14.97 -3.17
CA LEU A 603 -21.25 -14.88 -1.70
C LEU A 603 -21.00 -13.46 -1.21
N PHE A 604 -20.30 -12.66 -2.01
CA PHE A 604 -20.01 -11.27 -1.71
C PHE A 604 -20.91 -10.38 -2.59
N SER A 605 -21.38 -9.25 -2.06
CA SER A 605 -22.09 -8.25 -2.89
C SER A 605 -21.17 -7.80 -4.02
N LYS A 606 -21.71 -7.44 -5.21
CA LYS A 606 -20.97 -7.05 -6.45
C LYS A 606 -19.74 -6.14 -6.23
N HIS A 607 -19.70 -5.45 -5.10
CA HIS A 607 -18.52 -4.81 -4.54
C HIS A 607 -18.37 -5.17 -3.04
N PRO A 608 -17.27 -5.80 -2.60
CA PRO A 608 -16.98 -6.02 -1.18
C PRO A 608 -16.77 -4.67 -0.50
N SER A 609 -17.86 -4.08 -0.02
CA SER A 609 -17.92 -2.70 0.45
C SER A 609 -17.56 -2.56 1.93
N SER A 610 -17.70 -3.63 2.69
CA SER A 610 -17.29 -3.67 4.09
C SER A 610 -15.80 -4.04 4.20
N ASN A 611 -15.10 -3.43 5.17
CA ASN A 611 -13.73 -3.84 5.53
C ASN A 611 -13.66 -5.36 5.81
N GLN A 612 -14.75 -5.90 6.36
CA GLN A 612 -14.92 -7.31 6.64
C GLN A 612 -14.89 -8.20 5.39
N ASP A 613 -15.59 -7.84 4.31
CA ASP A 613 -15.55 -8.61 3.06
C ASP A 613 -14.17 -8.59 2.44
N LYS A 614 -13.47 -7.45 2.51
CA LYS A 614 -12.07 -7.33 2.06
C LYS A 614 -11.15 -8.25 2.86
N TYR A 615 -11.31 -8.32 4.19
CA TYR A 615 -10.57 -9.27 5.01
C TYR A 615 -10.87 -10.72 4.63
N LEU A 616 -12.13 -11.09 4.42
CA LEU A 616 -12.51 -12.45 4.01
C LEU A 616 -11.89 -12.83 2.65
N LEU A 617 -11.94 -11.95 1.66
CA LEU A 617 -11.32 -12.15 0.34
C LEU A 617 -9.80 -12.29 0.43
N LYS A 618 -9.16 -11.48 1.26
CA LYS A 618 -7.72 -11.59 1.53
C LYS A 618 -7.39 -12.97 2.12
N GLU A 619 -8.11 -13.42 3.13
CA GLU A 619 -7.85 -14.73 3.73
C GLU A 619 -8.11 -15.89 2.75
N LEU A 620 -9.08 -15.76 1.84
CA LEU A 620 -9.26 -16.73 0.73
C LEU A 620 -8.06 -16.73 -0.23
N ASN A 621 -7.53 -15.56 -0.60
CA ASN A 621 -6.33 -15.44 -1.42
C ASN A 621 -5.09 -16.05 -0.74
N ASP A 622 -4.91 -15.78 0.55
CA ASP A 622 -3.84 -16.37 1.35
C ASP A 622 -3.96 -17.90 1.38
N ALA A 623 -5.17 -18.44 1.51
CA ALA A 623 -5.40 -19.88 1.43
C ALA A 623 -5.00 -20.46 0.05
N ILE A 624 -5.37 -19.81 -1.06
CA ILE A 624 -4.97 -20.23 -2.42
C ILE A 624 -3.44 -20.25 -2.55
N PHE A 625 -2.78 -19.19 -2.10
CA PHE A 625 -1.33 -19.07 -2.15
C PHE A 625 -0.65 -20.18 -1.34
N ASN A 626 -1.06 -20.37 -0.08
CA ASN A 626 -0.44 -21.32 0.83
C ASN A 626 -0.60 -22.78 0.37
N VAL A 627 -1.76 -23.16 -0.20
CA VAL A 627 -1.92 -24.50 -0.77
C VAL A 627 -0.96 -24.71 -1.93
N ASN A 628 -0.84 -23.74 -2.84
CA ASN A 628 0.05 -23.85 -4.00
C ASN A 628 1.53 -23.95 -3.61
N GLU A 629 1.95 -23.25 -2.56
CA GLU A 629 3.32 -23.32 -2.07
C GLU A 629 3.65 -24.69 -1.46
N ASP A 630 2.69 -25.31 -0.78
CA ASP A 630 2.85 -26.65 -0.21
C ASP A 630 2.81 -27.79 -1.25
N ILE A 631 2.33 -27.52 -2.46
CA ILE A 631 2.38 -28.48 -3.57
C ILE A 631 3.82 -28.54 -4.11
N THR A 632 4.46 -29.71 -3.96
CA THR A 632 5.86 -29.95 -4.32
C THR A 632 6.09 -29.94 -5.84
N GLU A 633 5.20 -30.56 -6.61
CA GLU A 633 5.29 -30.61 -8.06
C GLU A 633 4.73 -29.33 -8.69
N ARG A 634 5.60 -28.52 -9.30
CA ARG A 634 5.21 -27.23 -9.90
C ARG A 634 4.09 -27.35 -10.93
N ASN A 635 4.06 -28.43 -11.71
CA ASN A 635 3.03 -28.66 -12.73
C ASN A 635 1.63 -28.98 -12.15
N ASN A 636 1.55 -29.31 -10.85
CA ASN A 636 0.29 -29.56 -10.17
C ASN A 636 -0.27 -28.30 -9.47
N ARG A 637 0.48 -27.19 -9.50
CA ARG A 637 0.05 -25.92 -8.92
C ARG A 637 -0.98 -25.26 -9.84
N CYS A 638 -1.98 -24.64 -9.22
CA CYS A 638 -2.96 -23.80 -9.89
C CYS A 638 -2.99 -22.42 -9.23
N GLN A 639 -2.22 -21.50 -9.79
CA GLN A 639 -2.11 -20.12 -9.29
C GLN A 639 -3.16 -19.21 -9.94
N TYR A 640 -3.99 -18.61 -9.11
CA TYR A 640 -4.93 -17.55 -9.47
C TYR A 640 -5.21 -16.66 -8.26
N TYR A 641 -5.79 -15.49 -8.52
CA TYR A 641 -6.09 -14.49 -7.51
C TYR A 641 -7.56 -14.08 -7.59
N LEU A 642 -8.10 -13.71 -6.44
CA LEU A 642 -9.43 -13.16 -6.23
C LEU A 642 -9.36 -11.62 -6.12
N TYR A 643 -8.53 -11.01 -6.96
CA TYR A 643 -8.48 -9.57 -7.20
C TYR A 643 -8.78 -9.31 -8.67
N GLY A 644 -9.60 -8.31 -8.96
CA GLY A 644 -10.00 -7.98 -10.32
C GLY A 644 -11.43 -7.45 -10.40
N ASN A 645 -11.80 -7.03 -11.60
CA ASN A 645 -13.15 -6.60 -11.91
C ASN A 645 -14.06 -7.83 -12.08
N TRP A 646 -15.19 -7.86 -11.39
CA TRP A 646 -16.10 -8.99 -11.40
C TRP A 646 -16.93 -9.07 -12.68
N ASP A 647 -17.16 -7.93 -13.36
CA ASP A 647 -17.77 -7.94 -14.69
C ASP A 647 -16.85 -8.64 -15.68
N ASP A 648 -15.54 -8.37 -15.62
CA ASP A 648 -14.55 -9.08 -16.43
C ASP A 648 -14.54 -10.57 -16.10
N TRP A 649 -14.59 -10.97 -14.82
CA TRP A 649 -14.66 -12.40 -14.46
C TRP A 649 -15.88 -13.13 -15.01
N LYS A 650 -17.02 -12.44 -15.10
CA LYS A 650 -18.24 -12.97 -15.70
C LYS A 650 -18.05 -13.16 -17.21
N GLU A 651 -17.53 -12.16 -17.90
CA GLU A 651 -17.27 -12.23 -19.34
C GLU A 651 -16.21 -13.29 -19.69
N GLU A 652 -15.12 -13.36 -18.93
CA GLU A 652 -14.08 -14.39 -19.05
C GLU A 652 -14.69 -15.80 -18.88
N LYS A 653 -15.58 -15.98 -17.90
CA LYS A 653 -16.26 -17.27 -17.69
C LYS A 653 -17.19 -17.61 -18.87
N ASP A 654 -17.98 -16.65 -19.36
CA ASP A 654 -18.88 -16.87 -20.51
C ASP A 654 -18.11 -17.31 -21.77
N LEU A 655 -16.96 -16.68 -22.02
CA LEU A 655 -16.04 -17.04 -23.11
C LEU A 655 -15.44 -18.44 -22.91
N HIS A 656 -14.90 -18.72 -21.72
CA HIS A 656 -14.37 -20.04 -21.37
C HIS A 656 -15.40 -21.15 -21.61
N ASP A 657 -16.62 -20.96 -21.10
CA ASP A 657 -17.70 -21.94 -21.22
C ASP A 657 -18.13 -22.13 -22.68
N TYR A 658 -18.17 -21.06 -23.48
CA TYR A 658 -18.41 -21.16 -24.92
C TYR A 658 -17.37 -22.07 -25.60
N PHE A 659 -16.07 -21.83 -25.37
CA PHE A 659 -15.02 -22.62 -25.99
C PHE A 659 -15.01 -24.09 -25.53
N GLU A 660 -15.46 -24.36 -24.31
CA GLU A 660 -15.57 -25.71 -23.74
C GLU A 660 -16.85 -26.45 -24.17
N ASN A 661 -17.83 -25.71 -24.67
CA ASN A 661 -19.09 -26.24 -25.18
C ASN A 661 -19.19 -26.16 -26.71
N TYR A 662 -18.18 -25.60 -27.39
CA TYR A 662 -18.21 -25.29 -28.83
C TYR A 662 -18.65 -26.48 -29.69
N ASP A 663 -18.07 -27.68 -29.47
CA ASP A 663 -18.37 -28.86 -30.29
C ASP A 663 -19.86 -29.23 -30.22
N LYS A 664 -20.47 -29.18 -29.03
CA LYS A 664 -21.90 -29.44 -28.82
C LYS A 664 -22.77 -28.34 -29.41
N ILE A 665 -22.34 -27.09 -29.32
CA ILE A 665 -23.05 -25.95 -29.91
C ILE A 665 -23.00 -26.05 -31.44
N ASN A 666 -21.87 -26.45 -32.02
CA ASN A 666 -21.73 -26.66 -33.45
C ASN A 666 -22.59 -27.83 -33.93
N GLU A 667 -22.62 -28.96 -33.20
CA GLU A 667 -23.50 -30.09 -33.49
C GLU A 667 -24.98 -29.68 -33.49
N TYR A 668 -25.39 -28.88 -32.50
CA TYR A 668 -26.74 -28.30 -32.47
C TYR A 668 -27.01 -27.37 -33.65
N ALA A 669 -26.03 -26.53 -34.02
CA ALA A 669 -26.16 -25.62 -35.16
C ALA A 669 -26.30 -26.36 -36.49
N ASP A 670 -25.69 -27.54 -36.63
CA ASP A 670 -25.81 -28.37 -37.82
C ASP A 670 -27.20 -29.02 -37.94
N ASN A 671 -27.86 -29.33 -36.82
CA ASN A 671 -29.22 -29.88 -36.80
C ASN A 671 -30.04 -29.31 -35.63
N PRO A 672 -30.65 -28.12 -35.75
CA PRO A 672 -31.40 -27.51 -34.63
C PRO A 672 -32.63 -28.34 -34.24
N HIS A 673 -32.74 -28.74 -32.97
CA HIS A 673 -33.85 -29.53 -32.43
C HIS A 673 -34.23 -29.10 -30.99
N GLY A 674 -35.52 -29.01 -30.67
CA GLY A 674 -36.00 -28.60 -29.34
C GLY A 674 -36.16 -27.07 -29.16
N ASP A 675 -36.23 -26.60 -27.91
CA ASP A 675 -36.63 -25.21 -27.56
C ASP A 675 -35.73 -24.11 -28.14
N ASN A 676 -36.38 -23.35 -29.01
CA ASN A 676 -36.16 -22.01 -29.57
C ASN A 676 -34.73 -21.61 -30.01
N PRO A 677 -34.40 -21.72 -31.32
CA PRO A 677 -33.21 -21.12 -31.95
C PRO A 677 -32.91 -19.68 -31.51
N ASP A 678 -33.94 -18.90 -31.17
CA ASP A 678 -33.82 -17.55 -30.62
C ASP A 678 -32.93 -17.45 -29.38
N LYS A 679 -32.97 -18.42 -28.46
CA LYS A 679 -32.13 -18.40 -27.24
C LYS A 679 -30.66 -18.64 -27.59
N TYR A 680 -30.37 -19.57 -28.50
CA TYR A 680 -29.02 -19.82 -29.02
C TYR A 680 -28.48 -18.61 -29.79
N CYS A 681 -29.33 -17.97 -30.60
CA CYS A 681 -28.98 -16.76 -31.31
C CYS A 681 -28.62 -15.60 -30.36
N LYS A 682 -29.38 -15.41 -29.28
CA LYS A 682 -29.04 -14.41 -28.24
C LYS A 682 -27.72 -14.72 -27.56
N TYR A 683 -27.50 -15.99 -27.19
CA TYR A 683 -26.25 -16.43 -26.57
C TYR A 683 -25.05 -16.20 -27.50
N LEU A 684 -25.13 -16.66 -28.76
CA LEU A 684 -24.05 -16.49 -29.73
C LEU A 684 -23.80 -15.02 -30.08
N SER A 685 -24.83 -14.18 -30.10
CA SER A 685 -24.66 -12.73 -30.27
C SER A 685 -23.86 -12.12 -29.12
N HIS A 686 -24.20 -12.46 -27.87
CA HIS A 686 -23.43 -12.04 -26.68
C HIS A 686 -21.98 -12.50 -26.76
N ILE A 687 -21.75 -13.77 -27.08
CA ILE A 687 -20.38 -14.32 -27.23
C ILE A 687 -19.63 -13.66 -28.39
N ASN A 688 -20.29 -13.31 -29.50
CA ASN A 688 -19.66 -12.58 -30.60
C ASN A 688 -19.15 -11.20 -30.16
N ASP A 689 -19.94 -10.48 -29.36
CA ASP A 689 -19.55 -9.18 -28.83
C ASP A 689 -18.35 -9.30 -27.87
N LEU A 690 -18.37 -10.30 -26.98
CA LEU A 690 -17.23 -10.61 -26.12
C LEU A 690 -16.00 -11.04 -26.93
N TYR A 691 -16.16 -11.89 -27.94
CA TYR A 691 -15.05 -12.34 -28.77
C TYR A 691 -14.36 -11.14 -29.45
N LYS A 692 -15.14 -10.21 -29.99
CA LYS A 692 -14.62 -8.96 -30.58
C LYS A 692 -13.92 -8.07 -29.55
N LYS A 693 -14.47 -7.96 -28.34
CA LYS A 693 -13.87 -7.20 -27.23
C LYS A 693 -12.47 -7.73 -26.86
N TYR A 694 -12.32 -9.04 -26.74
CA TYR A 694 -11.11 -9.65 -26.19
C TYR A 694 -10.05 -10.08 -27.22
N ILE A 695 -10.41 -10.29 -28.49
CA ILE A 695 -9.47 -10.85 -29.48
C ILE A 695 -8.20 -10.00 -29.66
N ALA A 696 -8.31 -8.67 -29.63
CA ALA A 696 -7.18 -7.77 -29.82
C ALA A 696 -6.13 -7.87 -28.70
N ASP A 697 -6.60 -8.10 -27.48
CA ASP A 697 -5.74 -8.20 -26.30
C ASP A 697 -5.23 -9.63 -26.09
N CYS A 698 -6.03 -10.63 -26.47
CA CYS A 698 -5.77 -12.03 -26.19
C CYS A 698 -5.10 -12.81 -27.31
N CYS A 699 -5.07 -12.29 -28.55
CA CYS A 699 -4.50 -12.98 -29.69
C CYS A 699 -3.35 -12.21 -30.33
N MET A 700 -2.29 -12.94 -30.69
CA MET A 700 -1.21 -12.43 -31.53
C MET A 700 -0.98 -13.40 -32.67
N CYS A 701 -1.32 -12.99 -33.89
CA CYS A 701 -1.23 -13.85 -35.06
C CYS A 701 -0.05 -13.50 -35.97
N PHE A 702 0.45 -14.51 -36.66
CA PHE A 702 1.54 -14.40 -37.61
C PHE A 702 1.20 -15.21 -38.87
N ILE A 703 1.69 -14.74 -40.01
CA ILE A 703 1.61 -15.46 -41.29
C ILE A 703 2.94 -16.16 -41.58
N ARG A 704 4.08 -15.59 -41.15
CA ARG A 704 5.44 -16.14 -41.33
C ARG A 704 6.16 -16.37 -39.98
N PRO A 705 7.01 -17.40 -39.86
CA PRO A 705 7.35 -18.41 -40.87
C PRO A 705 6.27 -19.49 -41.06
N LYS A 706 5.34 -19.63 -40.10
CA LYS A 706 4.19 -20.55 -40.18
C LYS A 706 2.92 -19.80 -39.75
N PRO A 707 1.81 -19.92 -40.49
CA PRO A 707 0.53 -19.35 -40.07
C PRO A 707 0.09 -19.90 -38.71
N GLY A 708 -0.18 -19.03 -37.76
CA GLY A 708 -0.60 -19.41 -36.41
C GLY A 708 -0.95 -18.20 -35.56
N CYS A 709 -1.66 -18.44 -34.46
CA CYS A 709 -1.95 -17.44 -33.44
C CYS A 709 -1.46 -17.95 -32.10
N GLU A 710 -0.85 -17.05 -31.34
CA GLU A 710 -0.45 -17.24 -29.95
C GLU A 710 -1.55 -16.68 -29.02
N GLU A 711 -1.91 -17.48 -28.02
CA GLU A 711 -2.92 -17.16 -27.02
C GLU A 711 -2.25 -16.51 -25.80
N LYS A 712 -2.53 -15.22 -25.59
CA LYS A 712 -2.08 -14.49 -24.39
C LYS A 712 -3.00 -14.71 -23.19
N CYS A 713 -4.24 -15.14 -23.44
CA CYS A 713 -5.26 -15.39 -22.43
C CYS A 713 -5.71 -16.87 -22.39
N PRO A 714 -4.79 -17.84 -22.25
CA PRO A 714 -5.11 -19.27 -22.40
C PRO A 714 -6.08 -19.81 -21.34
N LYS A 715 -6.39 -19.04 -20.30
CA LYS A 715 -7.35 -19.42 -19.26
C LYS A 715 -8.81 -19.37 -19.73
N TYR A 716 -9.13 -18.51 -20.69
CA TYR A 716 -10.51 -18.29 -21.11
C TYR A 716 -10.71 -17.94 -22.59
N PHE A 717 -9.65 -17.73 -23.37
CA PHE A 717 -9.74 -17.32 -24.77
C PHE A 717 -9.00 -18.25 -25.72
N LYS A 718 -9.62 -18.60 -26.85
CA LYS A 718 -9.00 -19.37 -27.93
C LYS A 718 -8.90 -18.56 -29.22
N CYS A 719 -7.72 -18.55 -29.83
CA CYS A 719 -7.42 -17.70 -30.99
C CYS A 719 -7.63 -18.38 -32.35
N GLU A 720 -8.02 -19.66 -32.39
CA GLU A 720 -8.31 -20.33 -33.66
C GLU A 720 -9.58 -19.75 -34.32
N LYS A 721 -9.48 -19.46 -35.63
CA LYS A 721 -10.58 -18.86 -36.42
C LYS A 721 -11.91 -19.60 -36.31
N LYS A 722 -11.88 -20.93 -36.18
CA LYS A 722 -13.09 -21.77 -36.10
C LYS A 722 -13.99 -21.38 -34.92
N TYR A 723 -13.41 -20.86 -33.83
CA TYR A 723 -14.19 -20.48 -32.66
C TYR A 723 -14.86 -19.11 -32.80
N TYR A 724 -14.61 -18.35 -33.86
CA TYR A 724 -15.31 -17.09 -34.06
C TYR A 724 -16.81 -17.36 -34.31
N PRO A 725 -17.74 -16.82 -33.49
CA PRO A 725 -19.15 -17.24 -33.53
C PRO A 725 -19.91 -16.96 -34.84
N TYR A 726 -19.33 -16.17 -35.77
CA TYR A 726 -19.94 -15.83 -37.05
C TYR A 726 -20.50 -17.04 -37.80
N ASP A 727 -19.72 -18.11 -37.92
CA ASP A 727 -20.12 -19.29 -38.68
C ASP A 727 -21.32 -19.99 -38.02
N LEU A 728 -21.37 -20.04 -36.69
CA LEU A 728 -22.48 -20.61 -35.93
C LEU A 728 -23.76 -19.77 -36.05
N ILE A 729 -23.63 -18.44 -35.95
CA ILE A 729 -24.73 -17.48 -36.12
C ILE A 729 -25.34 -17.61 -37.53
N SER A 730 -24.47 -17.73 -38.54
CA SER A 730 -24.87 -17.92 -39.93
C SER A 730 -25.60 -19.26 -40.14
N LYS A 731 -25.04 -20.37 -39.62
CA LYS A 731 -25.66 -21.70 -39.69
C LYS A 731 -27.06 -21.75 -39.07
N LEU A 732 -27.26 -21.05 -37.96
CA LEU A 732 -28.53 -20.99 -37.23
C LEU A 732 -29.56 -20.00 -37.83
N ASN A 733 -29.22 -19.28 -38.91
CA ASN A 733 -30.08 -18.26 -39.52
C ASN A 733 -30.60 -17.21 -38.52
N CYS A 734 -29.73 -16.75 -37.61
CA CYS A 734 -30.14 -15.83 -36.54
C CYS A 734 -30.64 -14.48 -37.08
N PRO A 735 -31.84 -14.00 -36.66
CA PRO A 735 -32.39 -12.74 -37.13
C PRO A 735 -31.58 -11.53 -36.62
N ASN A 736 -31.44 -10.50 -37.45
CA ASN A 736 -30.83 -9.19 -37.14
C ASN A 736 -29.38 -9.18 -36.62
N THR A 737 -28.63 -10.27 -36.80
CA THR A 737 -27.24 -10.41 -36.33
C THR A 737 -26.34 -10.77 -37.51
N LYS A 738 -26.28 -9.92 -38.54
CA LYS A 738 -25.14 -9.99 -39.49
C LYS A 738 -23.95 -9.33 -38.80
N PRO A 739 -22.89 -10.06 -38.43
CA PRO A 739 -21.73 -9.44 -37.83
C PRO A 739 -21.17 -8.40 -38.82
N SER A 740 -20.96 -7.17 -38.36
CA SER A 740 -20.52 -6.04 -39.20
C SER A 740 -19.18 -6.28 -39.89
N ASP A 741 -18.36 -7.18 -39.32
CA ASP A 741 -16.97 -7.39 -39.70
C ASP A 741 -16.79 -8.85 -40.11
N SER A 742 -16.17 -9.07 -41.26
CA SER A 742 -15.83 -10.41 -41.73
C SER A 742 -14.75 -11.03 -40.86
N VAL A 743 -14.71 -12.38 -40.80
CA VAL A 743 -13.62 -13.13 -40.13
C VAL A 743 -12.23 -12.63 -40.59
N LYS A 744 -12.12 -12.22 -41.86
CA LYS A 744 -10.89 -11.71 -42.45
C LYS A 744 -10.48 -10.35 -41.86
N GLU A 745 -11.42 -9.46 -41.58
CA GLU A 745 -11.13 -8.12 -41.03
C GLU A 745 -10.71 -8.18 -39.56
N ILE A 746 -11.41 -8.97 -38.75
CA ILE A 746 -11.07 -9.15 -37.33
C ILE A 746 -9.68 -9.77 -37.19
N PHE A 747 -9.36 -10.81 -37.96
CA PHE A 747 -8.03 -11.43 -37.86
C PHE A 747 -6.91 -10.58 -38.47
N LYS A 748 -7.23 -9.65 -39.36
CA LYS A 748 -6.24 -8.70 -39.91
C LYS A 748 -5.70 -7.75 -38.85
N SER A 749 -6.53 -7.30 -37.90
CA SER A 749 -6.08 -6.35 -36.86
C SER A 749 -5.12 -6.97 -35.85
N VAL A 750 -5.19 -8.29 -35.64
CA VAL A 750 -4.34 -9.02 -34.69
C VAL A 750 -3.14 -9.72 -35.32
N THR A 751 -2.96 -9.60 -36.63
CA THR A 751 -1.84 -10.21 -37.36
C THR A 751 -0.69 -9.22 -37.54
N LEU A 752 0.41 -9.41 -36.79
CA LEU A 752 1.50 -8.43 -36.70
C LEU A 752 2.25 -8.21 -38.02
N ASP A 753 2.52 -9.29 -38.74
CA ASP A 753 3.28 -9.26 -39.99
C ASP A 753 2.41 -8.96 -41.23
N HIS A 754 1.12 -8.70 -41.05
CA HIS A 754 0.20 -8.41 -42.14
C HIS A 754 0.64 -7.17 -42.95
N THR A 755 1.00 -6.08 -42.28
CA THR A 755 1.42 -4.84 -42.96
C THR A 755 2.75 -5.00 -43.68
N VAL A 756 3.68 -5.75 -43.07
CA VAL A 756 4.99 -6.05 -43.67
C VAL A 756 4.81 -6.91 -44.92
N LEU A 757 3.93 -7.91 -44.87
CA LEU A 757 3.59 -8.74 -46.01
C LEU A 757 2.95 -7.96 -47.16
N VAL A 758 1.94 -7.15 -46.87
CA VAL A 758 1.27 -6.33 -47.89
C VAL A 758 2.27 -5.37 -48.54
N ARG A 759 3.15 -4.72 -47.77
CA ARG A 759 4.20 -3.86 -48.32
C ARG A 759 5.20 -4.63 -49.18
N SER A 760 5.68 -5.78 -48.71
CA SER A 760 6.62 -6.61 -49.48
C SER A 760 6.01 -7.13 -50.80
N GLN A 761 4.71 -7.45 -50.81
CA GLN A 761 3.99 -7.87 -52.01
C GLN A 761 3.80 -6.70 -52.98
N ILE A 762 3.43 -5.52 -52.49
CA ILE A 762 3.31 -4.30 -53.31
C ILE A 762 4.67 -3.90 -53.89
N GLU A 763 5.75 -3.95 -53.09
CA GLU A 763 7.11 -3.67 -53.56
C GLU A 763 7.56 -4.69 -54.62
N SER A 764 7.24 -5.97 -54.47
CA SER A 764 7.53 -7.00 -55.49
C SER A 764 6.71 -6.83 -56.78
N LEU A 765 5.44 -6.40 -56.67
CA LEU A 765 4.58 -6.10 -57.81
C LEU A 765 5.07 -4.85 -58.55
N ASN A 766 5.48 -3.82 -57.81
CA ASN A 766 6.06 -2.60 -58.37
C ASN A 766 7.43 -2.87 -59.01
N SER A 767 8.28 -3.74 -58.43
CA SER A 767 9.53 -4.13 -59.08
C SER A 767 9.28 -4.91 -60.37
N CYS A 768 8.26 -5.77 -60.41
CA CYS A 768 7.83 -6.44 -61.66
C CYS A 768 7.28 -5.46 -62.69
N TYR A 769 6.54 -4.42 -62.28
CA TYR A 769 6.02 -3.39 -63.19
C TYR A 769 7.14 -2.54 -63.80
N PHE A 770 8.18 -2.21 -63.01
CA PHE A 770 9.39 -1.55 -63.50
C PHE A 770 10.21 -2.44 -64.45
N CYS A 771 10.26 -3.75 -64.21
CA CYS A 771 10.86 -4.69 -65.16
C CYS A 771 10.09 -4.78 -66.49
N TRP A 772 8.76 -4.63 -66.47
CA TRP A 772 7.95 -4.63 -67.70
C TRP A 772 8.14 -3.34 -68.52
N ILE A 773 8.28 -2.19 -67.87
CA ILE A 773 8.54 -0.90 -68.54
C ILE A 773 9.97 -0.82 -69.13
N GLN A 774 10.93 -1.58 -68.60
CA GLN A 774 12.28 -1.68 -69.20
C GLN A 774 12.36 -2.62 -70.41
N HIS A 775 11.29 -3.32 -70.76
CA HIS A 775 11.20 -4.25 -71.89
C HIS A 775 10.25 -3.81 -73.02
N ILE A 776 9.69 -2.60 -72.93
CA ILE A 776 8.98 -1.89 -74.02
C ILE A 776 9.86 -0.70 -74.44
#